data_AF-A0A812ER88-F1
#
_entry.id   AF-A0A812ER88-F1
#
_cell.length_a   1.000
_cell.length_b   1.000
_cell.length_c   1.000
_cell.angle_alpha   90.00
_cell.angle_beta   90.00
_cell.angle_gamma   90.00
#
_symmetry.space_group_name_H-M   'P 1'
#
loop_
_entity.id
_entity.type
_entity.pdbx_description
1 polymer ?
#
loop_
_entity_poly.entity_id
_entity_poly.type
_entity_poly.pdbx_seq_one_letter_code
_entity_poly.pdbx_strand_id
1 'polypeptide(L)'
;MALSGNCRFWIITGVLFFTLFSISQQACKFPDWYHGEFYSQEKGQGKKTFIQEDLWGNFRCRELIIMNETVNKLTGAKNAIISVTHESCHKCIYVLYRTENVLQYKSGDCFTSSVSLGEPGKCRIYRPASDQLMTLYRLKIRTVSCKTTFEGMYHFTYEINEGGGGICNSKDSIIRACQEPGSPYVDNQLFLMTYGKCRGVTNSKFQQFRFQCMGSWYGDDGFMYAGIANTVANEDRARFKCLLTKKDQNPTDNKFLWVRSQYSECSLLSGIYEGYERLVVQPVPPVTSYVQPSCNLPTNLTGTWYHVGEYDSDVVINDTHIYFKTKFDEFSYEEQYFSCQQTLGTRYLMTKITVGKCEMDFVCFDILPRHHSIVRFRIGKPNRLTQDEEQDKDYLLKKFRQSCTWQAFVLNRDDYDWKYDYLIFNPPTPIPCPIGGRYRFIQFGHDNERYKTRIRGVTDKPRVQVDCRHIESEAKSCTKDMTKMEIDAEYCETVDYRGRPIGEYDESDHVLKCVGYWMEDLRSYLITYDDEDAVSNFRCWVYERITWTEVILSRGVRGKCKRSQTAHSSEASDGVSLKLEMHESERLYDDCPQRFDPGYDPYKKPMTIYVLNSSFKNTAFSLLVLIMAFAALLNLNL
;
A
#
# COMPACT_ATOMS: atom_id res chain seq x y z
N MET A 1 -69.20 70.99 -34.22
CA MET A 1 -70.35 71.23 -33.31
C MET A 1 -70.01 70.59 -31.98
N ALA A 2 -70.36 71.26 -30.89
CA ALA A 2 -69.75 71.13 -29.57
C ALA A 2 -70.02 69.81 -28.81
N LEU A 3 -69.16 69.60 -27.79
CA LEU A 3 -69.34 68.95 -26.49
C LEU A 3 -68.85 67.51 -26.23
N SER A 4 -68.31 67.41 -24.99
CA SER A 4 -67.88 66.25 -24.19
C SER A 4 -66.48 65.70 -24.49
N GLY A 5 -65.58 65.46 -23.53
CA GLY A 5 -65.65 65.56 -22.07
C GLY A 5 -64.66 64.55 -21.45
N ASN A 6 -63.79 65.04 -20.56
CA ASN A 6 -63.08 64.36 -19.46
C ASN A 6 -62.14 63.17 -19.74
N CYS A 7 -60.85 63.34 -19.41
CA CYS A 7 -60.15 62.53 -18.39
C CYS A 7 -58.68 62.98 -18.21
N ARG A 8 -58.41 63.86 -17.23
CA ARG A 8 -57.06 64.10 -16.68
C ARG A 8 -57.23 64.49 -15.23
N PHE A 9 -57.10 63.56 -14.27
CA PHE A 9 -56.73 63.87 -12.88
C PHE A 9 -56.60 62.60 -12.01
N TRP A 10 -55.65 61.69 -12.28
CA TRP A 10 -55.34 60.58 -11.35
C TRP A 10 -53.93 59.99 -11.57
N ILE A 11 -52.84 60.76 -11.38
CA ILE A 11 -51.47 60.18 -11.31
C ILE A 11 -50.53 61.03 -10.44
N ILE A 12 -50.80 61.30 -9.15
CA ILE A 12 -49.74 61.77 -8.21
C ILE A 12 -49.86 61.16 -6.79
N THR A 13 -50.98 60.56 -6.39
CA THR A 13 -51.18 60.00 -5.02
C THR A 13 -51.09 58.47 -4.97
N GLY A 14 -50.02 57.89 -5.50
CA GLY A 14 -49.84 56.43 -5.55
C GLY A 14 -48.39 55.92 -5.56
N VAL A 15 -47.42 56.73 -5.09
CA VAL A 15 -45.99 56.36 -5.07
C VAL A 15 -45.35 56.49 -3.68
N LEU A 16 -46.13 56.81 -2.64
CA LEU A 16 -45.64 57.01 -1.27
C LEU A 16 -45.99 55.88 -0.28
N PHE A 17 -46.44 54.71 -0.78
CA PHE A 17 -46.86 53.58 0.06
C PHE A 17 -46.13 52.25 -0.19
N PHE A 18 -45.05 52.23 -0.97
CA PHE A 18 -44.36 50.99 -1.34
C PHE A 18 -42.82 51.08 -1.32
N THR A 19 -42.24 51.70 -0.30
CA THR A 19 -40.80 51.52 0.05
C THR A 19 -40.53 51.66 1.54
N LEU A 20 -41.38 51.08 2.39
CA LEU A 20 -40.90 50.54 3.67
C LEU A 20 -40.51 49.08 3.41
N PHE A 21 -39.39 48.89 2.70
CA PHE A 21 -38.68 47.63 2.81
C PHE A 21 -38.17 47.57 4.24
N SER A 22 -38.87 46.83 5.08
CA SER A 22 -38.32 46.31 6.30
C SER A 22 -37.04 45.57 5.93
N ILE A 23 -35.88 46.17 6.20
CA ILE A 23 -34.66 45.42 6.38
C ILE A 23 -34.91 44.57 7.62
N SER A 24 -35.48 43.38 7.39
CA SER A 24 -35.44 42.31 8.37
C SER A 24 -33.96 42.06 8.62
N GLN A 25 -33.41 42.57 9.72
CA GLN A 25 -32.16 42.04 10.28
C GLN A 25 -32.33 40.53 10.33
N GLN A 26 -31.65 39.82 9.44
CA GLN A 26 -31.69 38.37 9.41
C GLN A 26 -31.19 37.92 10.78
N ALA A 27 -32.08 37.36 11.59
CA ALA A 27 -31.73 36.93 12.94
C ALA A 27 -30.51 36.01 12.86
N CYS A 28 -29.50 36.23 13.71
CA CYS A 28 -28.36 35.33 13.75
C CYS A 28 -28.87 33.94 14.15
N LYS A 29 -28.80 33.00 13.20
CA LYS A 29 -29.19 31.61 13.40
C LYS A 29 -27.99 30.69 13.26
N PHE A 30 -27.78 29.86 14.27
CA PHE A 30 -26.82 28.77 14.24
C PHE A 30 -27.26 27.69 13.26
N PRO A 31 -26.37 27.21 12.39
CA PRO A 31 -26.63 26.05 11.56
C PRO A 31 -26.95 24.79 12.37
N ASP A 32 -27.80 23.93 11.80
CA ASP A 32 -28.30 22.70 12.44
C ASP A 32 -27.20 21.73 12.90
N TRP A 33 -26.04 21.74 12.24
CA TRP A 33 -24.91 20.88 12.61
C TRP A 33 -24.27 21.26 13.95
N TYR A 34 -24.53 22.46 14.48
CA TYR A 34 -24.09 22.87 15.82
C TYR A 34 -25.13 22.58 16.91
N HIS A 35 -26.39 22.31 16.56
CA HIS A 35 -27.45 22.14 17.55
C HIS A 35 -27.26 20.86 18.38
N GLY A 36 -27.64 20.91 19.65
CA GLY A 36 -27.64 19.79 20.58
C GLY A 36 -27.21 20.15 21.98
N GLU A 37 -27.19 19.14 22.85
CA GLU A 37 -26.67 19.25 24.21
C GLU A 37 -25.25 18.69 24.27
N PHE A 38 -24.32 19.47 24.82
CA PHE A 38 -22.91 19.13 24.88
C PHE A 38 -22.38 19.21 26.32
N TYR A 39 -21.42 18.35 26.62
CA TYR A 39 -20.67 18.32 27.87
C TYR A 39 -19.22 18.74 27.62
N SER A 40 -18.71 19.66 28.43
CA SER A 40 -17.30 20.03 28.52
C SER A 40 -16.84 19.94 29.97
N GLN A 41 -15.55 19.76 30.15
CA GLN A 41 -14.89 20.03 31.42
C GLN A 41 -14.12 21.34 31.24
N GLU A 42 -14.45 22.34 32.06
CA GLU A 42 -13.87 23.67 32.00
C GLU A 42 -13.32 24.00 33.40
N LYS A 43 -12.01 24.26 33.49
CA LYS A 43 -11.34 24.61 34.76
C LYS A 43 -11.61 23.59 35.88
N GLY A 44 -11.65 22.30 35.55
CA GLY A 44 -11.89 21.24 36.53
C GLY A 44 -13.35 21.07 36.97
N GLN A 45 -14.30 21.80 36.38
CA GLN A 45 -15.75 21.61 36.61
C GLN A 45 -16.46 21.16 35.33
N GLY A 46 -17.41 20.25 35.48
CA GLY A 46 -18.25 19.79 34.37
C GLY A 46 -19.32 20.83 34.04
N LYS A 47 -19.49 21.14 32.75
CA LYS A 47 -20.46 22.10 32.26
C LYS A 47 -21.26 21.52 31.10
N LYS A 48 -22.57 21.74 31.14
CA LYS A 48 -23.49 21.38 30.06
C LYS A 48 -23.85 22.63 29.27
N THR A 49 -23.62 22.59 27.97
CA THR A 49 -23.92 23.68 27.05
C THR A 49 -25.00 23.23 26.09
N PHE A 50 -26.12 23.93 26.08
CA PHE A 50 -27.24 23.66 25.18
C PHE A 50 -27.19 24.62 23.99
N ILE A 51 -27.16 24.09 22.77
CA ILE A 51 -27.06 24.89 21.54
C ILE A 51 -28.32 24.67 20.71
N GLN A 52 -29.02 25.77 20.40
CA GLN A 52 -30.24 25.81 19.58
C GLN A 52 -30.07 26.81 18.42
N GLU A 53 -31.15 27.22 17.75
CA GLU A 53 -31.11 28.17 16.63
C GLU A 53 -30.47 29.52 17.01
N ASP A 54 -30.76 30.08 18.18
CA ASP A 54 -30.29 31.41 18.58
C ASP A 54 -29.53 31.43 19.92
N LEU A 55 -29.38 30.27 20.58
CA LEU A 55 -28.82 30.14 21.92
C LEU A 55 -27.54 29.30 21.93
N TRP A 56 -26.52 29.81 22.63
CA TRP A 56 -25.30 29.09 23.01
C TRP A 56 -25.22 29.06 24.55
N GLY A 57 -25.75 28.00 25.16
CA GLY A 57 -25.99 27.94 26.59
C GLY A 57 -26.99 29.03 27.00
N ASN A 58 -26.52 29.99 27.80
CA ASN A 58 -27.33 31.14 28.23
C ASN A 58 -27.19 32.35 27.29
N PHE A 59 -26.27 32.35 26.32
CA PHE A 59 -26.01 33.51 25.48
C PHE A 59 -26.83 33.49 24.19
N ARG A 60 -27.39 34.63 23.78
CA ARG A 60 -28.10 34.80 22.50
C ARG A 60 -27.14 35.18 21.38
N CYS A 61 -27.35 34.67 20.17
CA CYS A 61 -26.55 35.04 19.01
C CYS A 61 -26.86 36.45 18.54
N ARG A 62 -25.81 37.24 18.30
CA ARG A 62 -25.91 38.56 17.67
C ARG A 62 -25.41 38.54 16.24
N GLU A 63 -24.25 37.95 16.02
CA GLU A 63 -23.57 37.93 14.73
C GLU A 63 -22.81 36.61 14.55
N LEU A 64 -22.77 36.12 13.32
CA LEU A 64 -22.13 34.87 12.94
C LEU A 64 -21.39 35.05 11.61
N ILE A 65 -20.10 34.74 11.60
CA ILE A 65 -19.30 34.63 10.38
C ILE A 65 -18.89 33.18 10.20
N ILE A 66 -19.36 32.56 9.12
CA ILE A 66 -18.98 31.21 8.73
C ILE A 66 -17.73 31.30 7.85
N MET A 67 -16.71 30.49 8.15
CA MET A 67 -15.49 30.42 7.35
C MET A 67 -15.75 29.72 6.02
N ASN A 68 -15.01 30.10 4.98
CA ASN A 68 -15.22 29.54 3.64
C ASN A 68 -14.81 28.07 3.53
N GLU A 69 -13.89 27.61 4.38
CA GLU A 69 -13.35 26.25 4.36
C GLU A 69 -14.37 25.23 4.89
N THR A 70 -14.72 24.26 4.04
CA THR A 70 -15.57 23.12 4.41
C THR A 70 -14.74 22.07 5.14
N VAL A 71 -15.09 21.79 6.39
CA VAL A 71 -14.38 20.80 7.22
C VAL A 71 -14.95 19.41 7.00
N ASN A 72 -16.27 19.30 6.85
CA ASN A 72 -16.93 18.04 6.52
C ASN A 72 -17.69 18.16 5.20
N LYS A 73 -17.25 17.40 4.19
CA LYS A 73 -17.85 17.39 2.84
C LYS A 73 -19.26 16.79 2.82
N LEU A 74 -19.60 15.90 3.76
CA LEU A 74 -20.89 15.21 3.80
C LEU A 74 -22.01 16.11 4.35
N THR A 75 -21.70 16.89 5.39
CA THR A 75 -22.68 17.77 6.05
C THR A 75 -22.57 19.24 5.61
N GLY A 76 -21.53 19.59 4.85
CA GLY A 76 -21.22 20.97 4.50
C GLY A 76 -20.76 21.82 5.69
N ALA A 77 -20.43 21.18 6.82
CA ALA A 77 -20.08 21.87 8.07
C ALA A 77 -18.78 22.67 7.94
N LYS A 78 -18.82 23.87 8.51
CA LYS A 78 -17.77 24.90 8.41
C LYS A 78 -17.51 25.51 9.78
N ASN A 79 -16.26 25.88 10.04
CA ASN A 79 -15.88 26.62 11.25
C ASN A 79 -16.53 28.00 11.29
N ALA A 80 -16.74 28.56 12.48
CA ALA A 80 -17.43 29.83 12.62
C ALA A 80 -16.86 30.70 13.74
N ILE A 81 -16.93 32.02 13.55
CA ILE A 81 -16.74 33.02 14.59
C ILE A 81 -18.12 33.57 14.96
N ILE A 82 -18.41 33.60 16.25
CA ILE A 82 -19.72 33.93 16.79
C ILE A 82 -19.56 35.06 17.81
N SER A 83 -20.42 36.07 17.72
CA SER A 83 -20.62 37.06 18.79
C SER A 83 -21.92 36.73 19.53
N VAL A 84 -21.81 36.44 20.82
CA VAL A 84 -22.94 36.08 21.68
C VAL A 84 -23.11 37.06 22.83
N THR A 85 -24.34 37.23 23.31
CA THR A 85 -24.68 38.23 24.34
C THR A 85 -25.58 37.66 25.43
N HIS A 86 -25.29 37.94 26.69
CA HIS A 86 -26.17 37.65 27.82
C HIS A 86 -26.15 38.84 28.77
N GLU A 87 -27.31 39.43 29.06
CA GLU A 87 -27.43 40.67 29.84
C GLU A 87 -26.53 41.79 29.26
N SER A 88 -25.49 42.21 29.98
CA SER A 88 -24.50 43.22 29.56
C SER A 88 -23.17 42.62 29.08
N CYS A 89 -23.09 41.29 28.98
CA CYS A 89 -21.87 40.57 28.63
C CYS A 89 -21.87 40.14 27.16
N HIS A 90 -20.96 40.73 26.38
CA HIS A 90 -20.67 40.34 24.99
C HIS A 90 -19.43 39.44 24.94
N LYS A 91 -19.50 38.32 24.23
CA LYS A 91 -18.40 37.35 24.14
C LYS A 91 -18.20 36.88 22.71
N CYS A 92 -16.94 36.79 22.28
CA CYS A 92 -16.58 36.18 20.99
C CYS A 92 -16.26 34.70 21.20
N ILE A 93 -16.83 33.83 20.39
CA ILE A 93 -16.59 32.39 20.40
C ILE A 93 -16.10 31.97 19.03
N TYR A 94 -14.95 31.31 18.99
CA TYR A 94 -14.46 30.63 17.80
C TYR A 94 -14.78 29.15 17.90
N VAL A 95 -15.62 28.63 17.01
CA VAL A 95 -16.07 27.24 17.01
C VAL A 95 -15.45 26.50 15.85
N LEU A 96 -14.85 25.38 16.19
CA LEU A 96 -14.26 24.40 15.30
C LEU A 96 -15.16 23.18 15.27
N TYR A 97 -15.74 22.92 14.11
CA TYR A 97 -16.51 21.71 13.90
C TYR A 97 -15.52 20.56 13.65
N ARG A 98 -15.47 19.56 14.54
CA ARG A 98 -14.55 18.41 14.38
C ARG A 98 -15.28 17.20 13.82
N THR A 99 -16.32 16.75 14.51
CA THR A 99 -17.15 15.61 14.07
C THR A 99 -18.62 15.87 14.43
N GLU A 100 -19.53 14.97 14.05
CA GLU A 100 -20.95 15.10 14.43
C GLU A 100 -21.19 15.17 15.95
N ASN A 101 -20.29 14.56 16.73
CA ASN A 101 -20.40 14.45 18.18
C ASN A 101 -19.39 15.30 18.94
N VAL A 102 -18.41 15.90 18.26
CA VAL A 102 -17.33 16.67 18.90
C VAL A 102 -17.20 18.04 18.27
N LEU A 103 -17.30 19.07 19.11
CA LEU A 103 -16.96 20.44 18.76
C LEU A 103 -15.77 20.87 19.62
N GLN A 104 -14.92 21.72 19.06
CA GLN A 104 -13.94 22.45 19.85
C GLN A 104 -14.26 23.93 19.79
N TYR A 105 -14.04 24.66 20.88
CA TYR A 105 -14.22 26.10 20.83
C TYR A 105 -13.20 26.83 21.70
N LYS A 106 -12.94 28.07 21.31
CA LYS A 106 -12.22 29.06 22.09
C LYS A 106 -13.15 30.21 22.39
N SER A 107 -13.10 30.70 23.62
CA SER A 107 -13.97 31.78 24.09
C SER A 107 -13.10 32.93 24.56
N GLY A 108 -13.37 34.15 24.09
CA GLY A 108 -12.73 35.36 24.59
C GLY A 108 -13.30 35.77 25.95
N ASP A 109 -12.81 36.87 26.52
CA ASP A 109 -13.37 37.41 27.75
C ASP A 109 -14.71 38.12 27.53
N CYS A 110 -15.38 38.45 28.63
CA CYS A 110 -16.64 39.18 28.64
C CYS A 110 -16.38 40.68 28.45
N PHE A 111 -17.04 41.31 27.46
CA PHE A 111 -16.98 42.74 27.20
C PHE A 111 -18.31 43.41 27.52
N THR A 112 -18.27 44.61 28.12
CA THR A 112 -19.47 45.41 28.41
C THR A 112 -19.96 46.22 27.22
N SER A 113 -19.08 46.50 26.26
CA SER A 113 -19.41 47.20 25.02
C SER A 113 -19.86 46.21 23.95
N SER A 114 -20.85 46.61 23.15
CA SER A 114 -21.31 45.85 21.99
C SER A 114 -20.13 45.55 21.05
N VAL A 115 -19.93 44.26 20.71
CA VAL A 115 -18.86 43.80 19.81
C VAL A 115 -19.45 43.38 18.47
N SER A 116 -18.89 43.90 17.38
CA SER A 116 -19.15 43.51 15.98
C SER A 116 -18.02 42.60 15.47
N LEU A 117 -18.38 41.60 14.66
CA LEU A 117 -17.44 40.71 14.01
C LEU A 117 -16.78 41.44 12.83
N GLY A 118 -15.55 41.89 13.02
CA GLY A 118 -14.80 42.65 12.00
C GLY A 118 -14.03 43.85 12.54
N GLU A 119 -14.34 44.30 13.76
CA GLU A 119 -13.55 45.35 14.44
C GLU A 119 -12.16 44.81 14.83
N PRO A 120 -11.06 45.41 14.30
CA PRO A 120 -9.71 45.01 14.64
C PRO A 120 -9.39 45.42 16.09
N GLY A 121 -9.57 44.48 17.03
CA GLY A 121 -9.20 44.65 18.44
C GLY A 121 -10.04 43.86 19.45
N LYS A 122 -11.32 43.57 19.16
CA LYS A 122 -12.24 42.95 20.15
C LYS A 122 -12.57 41.47 19.89
N CYS A 123 -12.85 41.08 18.63
CA CYS A 123 -13.01 39.68 18.23
C CYS A 123 -11.84 39.18 17.35
N ARG A 124 -10.59 39.51 17.72
CA ARG A 124 -9.39 39.03 17.00
C ARG A 124 -9.01 37.61 17.44
N ILE A 125 -9.91 36.63 17.31
CA ILE A 125 -9.58 35.20 17.49
C ILE A 125 -8.98 34.69 16.18
N TYR A 126 -7.84 35.25 15.76
CA TYR A 126 -7.13 34.78 14.58
C TYR A 126 -6.20 33.65 15.00
N ARG A 127 -6.61 32.42 14.69
CA ARG A 127 -5.93 31.13 14.91
C ARG A 127 -5.64 30.78 16.38
N PRO A 128 -6.20 29.69 16.91
CA PRO A 128 -5.89 29.26 18.26
C PRO A 128 -4.46 28.70 18.36
N ALA A 129 -3.75 29.01 19.44
CA ALA A 129 -2.78 28.07 20.00
C ALA A 129 -3.55 26.91 20.67
N SER A 130 -3.02 25.70 20.60
CA SER A 130 -3.63 24.44 21.09
C SER A 130 -4.12 24.53 22.54
N ASP A 131 -3.38 25.21 23.41
CA ASP A 131 -3.50 25.11 24.87
C ASP A 131 -4.76 25.76 25.47
N GLN A 132 -5.60 26.41 24.66
CA GLN A 132 -6.83 27.07 25.11
C GLN A 132 -8.11 26.54 24.46
N LEU A 133 -8.05 25.41 23.74
CA LEU A 133 -9.21 24.81 23.11
C LEU A 133 -10.01 23.95 24.07
N MET A 134 -11.28 24.31 24.29
CA MET A 134 -12.22 23.50 25.06
C MET A 134 -12.92 22.51 24.13
N THR A 135 -13.02 21.25 24.55
CA THR A 135 -13.68 20.20 23.77
C THR A 135 -15.08 19.91 24.32
N LEU A 136 -16.07 19.93 23.44
CA LEU A 136 -17.49 19.69 23.71
C LEU A 136 -17.89 18.35 23.13
N TYR A 137 -18.42 17.48 23.98
CA TYR A 137 -18.93 16.16 23.61
C TYR A 137 -20.45 16.14 23.63
N ARG A 138 -21.07 15.71 22.54
CA ARG A 138 -22.53 15.60 22.46
C ARG A 138 -23.05 14.56 23.47
N LEU A 139 -23.99 14.96 24.33
CA LEU A 139 -24.57 14.08 25.36
C LEU A 139 -25.42 12.96 24.73
N LYS A 140 -26.24 13.32 23.75
CA LYS A 140 -27.00 12.38 22.91
C LYS A 140 -26.18 12.02 21.67
N ILE A 141 -25.36 10.98 21.83
CA ILE A 141 -24.39 10.53 20.83
C ILE A 141 -25.11 10.10 19.55
N ARG A 142 -24.70 10.67 18.41
CA ARG A 142 -25.06 10.18 17.08
C ARG A 142 -24.11 9.06 16.68
N THR A 143 -24.61 8.12 15.91
CA THR A 143 -23.86 6.93 15.51
C THR A 143 -22.75 7.28 14.53
N VAL A 144 -21.49 7.10 14.93
CA VAL A 144 -20.29 7.32 14.08
C VAL A 144 -19.44 6.04 14.08
N SER A 145 -18.81 5.75 12.94
CA SER A 145 -17.93 4.58 12.81
C SER A 145 -16.61 4.77 13.55
N CYS A 146 -16.17 3.74 14.27
CA CYS A 146 -14.88 3.60 14.93
C CYS A 146 -13.72 3.33 13.97
N LYS A 147 -13.99 3.10 12.68
CA LYS A 147 -12.98 2.70 11.69
C LYS A 147 -11.76 3.64 11.66
N THR A 148 -11.95 4.92 11.93
CA THR A 148 -10.88 5.92 11.95
C THR A 148 -10.14 6.02 13.30
N THR A 149 -10.61 5.33 14.33
CA THR A 149 -10.02 5.30 15.69
C THR A 149 -9.37 3.94 15.96
N PHE A 150 -10.16 2.86 15.97
CA PHE A 150 -9.70 1.48 16.10
C PHE A 150 -10.56 0.59 15.20
N GLU A 151 -9.93 -0.22 14.36
CA GLU A 151 -10.60 -1.24 13.55
C GLU A 151 -9.85 -2.56 13.74
N GLY A 152 -10.48 -3.54 14.38
CA GLY A 152 -9.90 -4.87 14.55
C GLY A 152 -9.47 -5.25 15.97
N MET A 153 -8.44 -6.10 16.05
CA MET A 153 -7.95 -6.70 17.29
C MET A 153 -6.55 -6.21 17.62
N TYR A 154 -6.36 -5.69 18.83
CA TYR A 154 -5.06 -5.22 19.29
C TYR A 154 -4.75 -5.68 20.69
N HIS A 155 -3.50 -6.07 20.93
CA HIS A 155 -2.95 -6.17 22.27
C HIS A 155 -2.43 -4.80 22.70
N PHE A 156 -2.56 -4.46 23.97
CA PHE A 156 -1.99 -3.22 24.47
C PHE A 156 -1.31 -3.37 25.82
N THR A 157 -0.19 -2.67 25.98
CA THR A 157 0.42 -2.41 27.28
C THR A 157 0.01 -1.02 27.73
N TYR A 158 -0.19 -0.83 29.03
CA TYR A 158 -0.61 0.46 29.56
C TYR A 158 0.18 0.89 30.78
N GLU A 159 0.35 2.20 30.92
CA GLU A 159 1.00 2.87 32.05
C GLU A 159 0.08 4.00 32.52
N ILE A 160 -0.17 4.09 33.82
CA ILE A 160 -1.00 5.13 34.42
C ILE A 160 -0.09 6.07 35.20
N ASN A 161 -0.14 7.36 34.88
CA ASN A 161 0.72 8.41 35.44
C ASN A 161 0.42 8.77 36.91
N GLU A 162 -0.40 7.99 37.61
CA GLU A 162 -0.80 8.26 38.98
C GLU A 162 0.03 7.39 39.94
N GLY A 163 0.80 7.98 40.85
CA GLY A 163 1.51 7.22 41.88
C GLY A 163 2.72 6.38 41.42
N GLY A 164 3.40 6.76 40.34
CA GLY A 164 4.62 6.08 39.87
C GLY A 164 4.38 4.68 39.33
N GLY A 165 3.22 4.44 38.72
CA GLY A 165 2.81 3.13 38.22
C GLY A 165 3.76 2.60 37.15
N GLY A 166 4.26 1.37 37.35
CA GLY A 166 5.04 0.67 36.33
C GLY A 166 4.20 0.27 35.11
N ILE A 167 4.87 -0.08 34.01
CA ILE A 167 4.24 -0.53 32.76
C ILE A 167 3.58 -1.90 32.99
N CYS A 168 2.28 -2.00 32.70
CA CYS A 168 1.55 -3.26 32.75
C CYS A 168 1.45 -3.87 31.35
N ASN A 169 2.10 -5.02 31.18
CA ASN A 169 2.00 -5.87 29.99
C ASN A 169 1.35 -7.21 30.39
N SER A 170 0.03 -7.30 30.29
CA SER A 170 -0.72 -8.54 30.46
C SER A 170 -1.23 -9.04 29.12
N LYS A 171 -1.28 -10.37 28.93
CA LYS A 171 -1.84 -10.99 27.71
C LYS A 171 -3.35 -10.77 27.58
N ASP A 172 -4.04 -10.54 28.70
CA ASP A 172 -5.48 -10.29 28.73
C ASP A 172 -5.85 -8.85 28.31
N SER A 173 -4.87 -7.97 28.17
CA SER A 173 -5.07 -6.58 27.77
C SER A 173 -5.30 -6.49 26.26
N ILE A 174 -6.58 -6.46 25.86
CA ILE A 174 -7.01 -6.55 24.46
C ILE A 174 -8.04 -5.48 24.12
N ILE A 175 -7.86 -4.82 22.98
CA ILE A 175 -8.83 -3.97 22.31
C ILE A 175 -9.52 -4.80 21.22
N ARG A 176 -10.84 -4.87 21.27
CA ARG A 176 -11.69 -5.56 20.29
C ARG A 176 -12.67 -4.57 19.67
N ALA A 177 -12.40 -4.18 18.42
CA ALA A 177 -13.20 -3.27 17.60
C ALA A 177 -13.67 -4.01 16.32
N CYS A 178 -14.50 -5.04 16.50
CA CYS A 178 -14.94 -5.92 15.43
C CYS A 178 -16.36 -5.64 14.98
N GLN A 179 -16.61 -5.83 13.68
CA GLN A 179 -17.97 -5.94 13.16
C GLN A 179 -18.58 -7.28 13.56
N GLU A 180 -19.77 -7.26 14.18
CA GLU A 180 -20.54 -8.46 14.48
C GLU A 180 -21.44 -8.79 13.29
N PRO A 181 -21.21 -9.88 12.54
CA PRO A 181 -22.03 -10.19 11.37
C PRO A 181 -23.49 -10.44 11.79
N GLY A 182 -24.41 -9.64 11.21
CA GLY A 182 -25.85 -9.78 11.42
C GLY A 182 -26.41 -9.01 12.62
N SER A 183 -25.62 -8.17 13.29
CA SER A 183 -26.16 -7.32 14.34
C SER A 183 -27.00 -6.16 13.75
N PRO A 184 -28.13 -5.81 14.38
CA PRO A 184 -28.98 -4.69 13.93
C PRO A 184 -28.34 -3.32 14.19
N TYR A 185 -27.25 -3.25 14.96
CA TYR A 185 -26.50 -2.03 15.21
C TYR A 185 -25.42 -1.93 14.13
N VAL A 186 -25.40 -0.87 13.31
CA VAL A 186 -24.40 -0.69 12.25
C VAL A 186 -22.99 -0.93 12.81
N ASP A 187 -22.36 -2.03 12.41
CA ASP A 187 -21.50 -2.89 13.25
C ASP A 187 -20.13 -2.36 13.68
N ASN A 188 -19.83 -1.08 13.52
CA ASN A 188 -18.52 -0.52 13.87
C ASN A 188 -18.60 0.73 14.77
N GLN A 189 -19.65 0.91 15.56
CA GLN A 189 -19.81 2.11 16.40
C GLN A 189 -19.19 1.99 17.80
N LEU A 190 -18.91 0.77 18.23
CA LEU A 190 -18.50 0.43 19.58
C LEU A 190 -17.24 -0.44 19.54
N PHE A 191 -16.40 -0.31 20.55
CA PHE A 191 -15.27 -1.21 20.78
C PHE A 191 -15.12 -1.51 22.27
N LEU A 192 -14.54 -2.67 22.55
CA LEU A 192 -14.29 -3.16 23.90
C LEU A 192 -12.81 -3.03 24.21
N MET A 193 -12.48 -2.46 25.38
CA MET A 193 -11.13 -2.48 25.92
C MET A 193 -11.14 -3.31 27.19
N THR A 194 -10.43 -4.43 27.18
CA THR A 194 -10.26 -5.32 28.34
C THR A 194 -8.90 -5.04 28.95
N TYR A 195 -8.86 -4.71 30.24
CA TYR A 195 -7.62 -4.50 30.98
C TYR A 195 -7.27 -5.76 31.77
N GLY A 196 -6.04 -6.24 31.62
CA GLY A 196 -5.48 -7.33 32.41
C GLY A 196 -4.74 -6.81 33.65
N LYS A 197 -4.82 -7.54 34.78
CA LYS A 197 -4.05 -7.20 36.00
C LYS A 197 -2.61 -7.71 35.91
N CYS A 198 -1.64 -6.87 36.27
CA CYS A 198 -0.21 -7.23 36.30
C CYS A 198 0.29 -7.45 37.72
N ARG A 199 1.18 -8.43 37.90
CA ARG A 199 1.87 -8.65 39.18
C ARG A 199 2.86 -7.51 39.42
N GLY A 200 2.86 -6.91 40.61
CA GLY A 200 3.78 -5.83 40.99
C GLY A 200 3.39 -4.42 40.54
N VAL A 201 2.29 -4.26 39.78
CA VAL A 201 1.77 -2.94 39.39
C VAL A 201 0.48 -2.66 40.17
N THR A 202 0.57 -1.78 41.17
CA THR A 202 -0.54 -1.43 42.07
C THR A 202 -1.75 -0.85 41.34
N ASN A 203 -1.51 -0.04 40.30
CA ASN A 203 -2.56 0.61 39.53
C ASN A 203 -3.16 -0.27 38.42
N SER A 204 -2.75 -1.53 38.31
CA SER A 204 -3.30 -2.42 37.30
C SER A 204 -4.73 -2.83 37.65
N LYS A 205 -5.60 -2.91 36.64
CA LYS A 205 -7.04 -3.16 36.80
C LYS A 205 -7.41 -4.40 36.00
N PHE A 206 -8.31 -5.21 36.53
CA PHE A 206 -8.97 -6.27 35.77
C PHE A 206 -10.40 -5.82 35.50
N GLN A 207 -10.61 -5.12 34.39
CA GLN A 207 -11.90 -4.52 34.06
C GLN A 207 -12.08 -4.39 32.55
N GLN A 208 -13.31 -4.59 32.09
CA GLN A 208 -13.69 -4.36 30.70
C GLN A 208 -14.49 -3.08 30.57
N PHE A 209 -14.16 -2.25 29.58
CA PHE A 209 -14.86 -1.03 29.24
C PHE A 209 -15.44 -1.11 27.84
N ARG A 210 -16.68 -0.65 27.69
CA ARG A 210 -17.36 -0.52 26.38
C ARG A 210 -17.35 0.94 25.98
N PHE A 211 -16.63 1.25 24.92
CA PHE A 211 -16.51 2.60 24.37
C PHE A 211 -17.30 2.73 23.08
N GLN A 212 -18.01 3.84 22.94
CA GLN A 212 -18.65 4.29 21.72
C GLN A 212 -17.80 5.38 21.08
N CYS A 213 -17.59 5.31 19.76
CA CYS A 213 -16.78 6.30 19.06
C CYS A 213 -17.56 7.59 18.80
N MET A 214 -16.93 8.72 19.10
CA MET A 214 -17.45 10.06 18.82
C MET A 214 -16.87 10.63 17.51
N GLY A 215 -15.84 9.97 16.97
CA GLY A 215 -15.11 10.33 15.76
C GLY A 215 -13.70 10.84 16.05
N SER A 216 -12.91 11.01 14.99
CA SER A 216 -11.50 11.43 15.03
C SER A 216 -11.25 12.64 14.13
N TRP A 217 -10.29 13.48 14.48
CA TRP A 217 -9.91 14.67 13.72
C TRP A 217 -8.40 14.96 13.87
N TYR A 218 -7.84 15.69 12.93
CA TYR A 218 -6.46 16.17 13.00
C TYR A 218 -6.41 17.56 13.64
N GLY A 219 -5.47 17.73 14.57
CA GLY A 219 -5.10 19.05 15.09
C GLY A 219 -4.14 19.77 14.16
N ASP A 220 -3.99 21.07 14.38
CA ASP A 220 -3.04 21.91 13.63
C ASP A 220 -1.57 21.59 14.00
N ASP A 221 -1.37 20.84 15.08
CA ASP A 221 -0.13 20.31 15.63
C ASP A 221 0.37 19.03 14.90
N GLY A 222 -0.43 18.48 13.98
CA GLY A 222 -0.14 17.23 13.28
C GLY A 222 -0.48 15.97 14.08
N PHE A 223 -1.07 16.11 15.28
CA PHE A 223 -1.59 14.98 16.04
C PHE A 223 -3.01 14.62 15.60
N MET A 224 -3.34 13.34 15.72
CA MET A 224 -4.70 12.85 15.54
C MET A 224 -5.35 12.67 16.91
N TYR A 225 -6.50 13.31 17.07
CA TYR A 225 -7.32 13.22 18.26
C TYR A 225 -8.56 12.36 17.97
N ALA A 226 -8.98 11.54 18.93
CA ALA A 226 -10.22 10.79 18.85
C ALA A 226 -11.04 10.92 20.13
N GLY A 227 -12.33 11.19 19.97
CA GLY A 227 -13.28 11.25 21.07
C GLY A 227 -13.92 9.89 21.30
N ILE A 228 -13.97 9.44 22.55
CA ILE A 228 -14.63 8.19 22.93
C ILE A 228 -15.54 8.40 24.14
N ALA A 229 -16.62 7.64 24.21
CA ALA A 229 -17.59 7.70 25.29
C ALA A 229 -17.80 6.31 25.92
N ASN A 230 -17.56 6.19 27.23
CA ASN A 230 -17.86 4.98 27.99
C ASN A 230 -19.38 4.87 28.19
N THR A 231 -20.02 3.87 27.60
CA THR A 231 -21.48 3.73 27.67
C THR A 231 -21.99 3.27 29.03
N VAL A 232 -21.11 2.76 29.89
CA VAL A 232 -21.45 2.21 31.21
C VAL A 232 -21.23 3.22 32.34
N ALA A 233 -20.58 4.35 32.07
CA ALA A 233 -20.31 5.35 33.10
C ALA A 233 -21.57 6.14 33.47
N ASN A 234 -21.92 6.17 34.76
CA ASN A 234 -23.05 6.94 35.29
C ASN A 234 -22.75 8.44 35.35
N GLU A 235 -21.49 8.83 35.54
CA GLU A 235 -21.07 10.23 35.62
C GLU A 235 -20.61 10.75 34.25
N ASP A 236 -21.18 11.86 33.80
CA ASP A 236 -20.80 12.51 32.54
C ASP A 236 -19.29 12.86 32.48
N ARG A 237 -18.70 13.21 33.63
CA ARG A 237 -17.27 13.48 33.76
C ARG A 237 -16.40 12.27 33.42
N ALA A 238 -16.82 11.08 33.87
CA ALA A 238 -16.09 9.84 33.62
C ALA A 238 -16.43 9.22 32.25
N ARG A 239 -17.59 9.61 31.69
CA ARG A 239 -18.12 9.11 30.42
C ARG A 239 -17.25 9.46 29.22
N PHE A 240 -16.86 10.72 29.05
CA PHE A 240 -16.13 11.15 27.86
C PHE A 240 -14.62 11.17 28.10
N LYS A 241 -13.87 10.67 27.11
CA LYS A 241 -12.40 10.68 27.08
C LYS A 241 -11.91 11.13 25.72
N CYS A 242 -10.67 11.60 25.70
CA CYS A 242 -9.93 11.93 24.50
C CYS A 242 -8.73 11.01 24.35
N LEU A 243 -8.46 10.62 23.12
CA LEU A 243 -7.29 9.87 22.71
C LEU A 243 -6.44 10.75 21.79
N LEU A 244 -5.11 10.63 21.90
CA LEU A 244 -4.14 11.30 21.05
C LEU A 244 -3.15 10.27 20.48
N THR A 245 -2.88 10.38 19.19
CA THR A 245 -1.81 9.62 18.52
C THR A 245 -1.19 10.46 17.40
N LYS A 246 -0.18 9.91 16.73
CA LYS A 246 0.45 10.51 15.55
C LYS A 246 0.38 9.51 14.40
N LYS A 247 0.05 9.96 13.19
CA LYS A 247 -0.04 9.09 12.01
C LYS A 247 1.36 8.62 11.59
N ASP A 248 2.31 9.55 11.56
CA ASP A 248 3.69 9.31 11.10
C ASP A 248 4.58 8.81 12.24
N GLN A 249 4.06 7.88 13.06
CA GLN A 249 4.95 7.12 13.92
C GLN A 249 5.81 6.24 13.01
N ASN A 250 7.09 6.06 13.37
CA ASN A 250 7.93 5.03 12.77
C ASN A 250 7.86 3.81 13.70
N PRO A 251 6.80 2.98 13.59
CA PRO A 251 6.64 1.84 14.47
C PRO A 251 7.76 0.84 14.19
N THR A 252 8.73 0.78 15.09
CA THR A 252 9.52 -0.45 15.23
C THR A 252 8.53 -1.54 15.68
N ASP A 253 8.39 -2.61 14.88
CA ASP A 253 7.49 -3.74 15.11
C ASP A 253 5.97 -3.47 15.03
N ASN A 254 5.48 -2.55 14.18
CA ASN A 254 4.04 -2.25 14.05
C ASN A 254 3.37 -1.83 15.39
N LYS A 255 4.13 -1.26 16.34
CA LYS A 255 3.64 -0.76 17.63
C LYS A 255 3.24 0.71 17.52
N PHE A 256 2.03 1.04 17.93
CA PHE A 256 1.49 2.39 17.93
C PHE A 256 1.34 2.92 19.35
N LEU A 257 1.78 4.16 19.55
CA LEU A 257 1.62 4.89 20.80
C LEU A 257 0.30 5.67 20.76
N TRP A 258 -0.49 5.48 21.80
CA TRP A 258 -1.72 6.20 22.06
C TRP A 258 -1.68 6.76 23.48
N VAL A 259 -2.24 7.94 23.66
CA VAL A 259 -2.38 8.56 24.99
C VAL A 259 -3.83 8.87 25.24
N ARG A 260 -4.32 8.55 26.43
CA ARG A 260 -5.69 8.82 26.86
C ARG A 260 -5.72 9.86 27.98
N SER A 261 -6.66 10.79 27.88
CA SER A 261 -6.95 11.77 28.93
C SER A 261 -7.69 11.13 30.10
N GLN A 262 -7.54 11.71 31.31
CA GLN A 262 -8.29 11.26 32.48
C GLN A 262 -9.79 11.60 32.38
N TYR A 263 -10.14 12.73 31.75
CA TYR A 263 -11.51 13.24 31.60
C TYR A 263 -11.74 13.72 30.17
N SER A 264 -12.80 14.49 29.92
CA SER A 264 -13.17 15.00 28.58
C SER A 264 -12.27 16.12 28.04
N GLU A 265 -11.11 16.39 28.64
CA GLU A 265 -10.23 17.50 28.22
C GLU A 265 -9.15 16.97 27.25
N CYS A 266 -9.31 17.25 25.96
CA CYS A 266 -8.28 16.94 24.96
C CYS A 266 -7.06 17.89 25.05
N SER A 267 -7.25 19.11 25.56
CA SER A 267 -6.20 20.13 25.66
C SER A 267 -5.08 19.79 26.64
N LEU A 268 -5.30 18.82 27.55
CA LEU A 268 -4.26 18.32 28.45
C LEU A 268 -3.31 17.33 27.77
N LEU A 269 -3.60 16.91 26.54
CA LEU A 269 -2.75 16.00 25.78
C LEU A 269 -1.82 16.83 24.90
N SER A 270 -0.57 17.01 25.34
CA SER A 270 0.47 17.77 24.63
C SER A 270 1.29 16.90 23.65
N GLY A 271 1.31 15.58 23.84
CA GLY A 271 2.05 14.67 22.97
C GLY A 271 1.84 13.18 23.27
N ILE A 272 2.51 12.34 22.48
CA ILE A 272 2.37 10.87 22.54
C ILE A 272 3.03 10.20 23.76
N TYR A 273 3.81 10.96 24.55
CA TYR A 273 4.44 10.48 25.78
C TYR A 273 3.86 11.15 27.04
N GLU A 274 3.03 12.18 26.87
CA GLU A 274 2.54 13.04 27.94
C GLU A 274 1.01 12.95 28.02
N GLY A 275 0.51 12.22 29.02
CA GLY A 275 -0.90 12.19 29.37
C GLY A 275 -1.21 11.21 30.49
N TYR A 276 -2.47 11.11 30.88
CA TYR A 276 -2.87 10.35 32.08
C TYR A 276 -2.61 8.85 31.95
N GLU A 277 -2.95 8.27 30.80
CA GLU A 277 -2.67 6.88 30.50
C GLU A 277 -1.99 6.75 29.15
N ARG A 278 -0.87 6.05 29.12
CA ARG A 278 -0.10 5.77 27.91
C ARG A 278 -0.37 4.33 27.50
N LEU A 279 -0.64 4.13 26.22
CA LEU A 279 -0.98 2.85 25.61
C LEU A 279 0.03 2.57 24.51
N VAL A 280 0.68 1.41 24.57
CA VAL A 280 1.43 0.86 23.43
C VAL A 280 0.57 -0.24 22.86
N VAL A 281 0.09 -0.04 21.64
CA VAL A 281 -0.89 -0.88 20.96
C VAL A 281 -0.20 -1.64 19.83
N GLN A 282 -0.41 -2.96 19.75
CA GLN A 282 0.14 -3.81 18.71
C GLN A 282 -1.01 -4.65 18.09
N PRO A 283 -1.11 -4.73 16.76
CA PRO A 283 -2.14 -5.55 16.13
C PRO A 283 -1.88 -7.03 16.42
N VAL A 284 -2.94 -7.78 16.69
CA VAL A 284 -2.86 -9.22 16.96
C VAL A 284 -3.84 -9.99 16.09
N PRO A 285 -3.53 -11.26 15.75
CA PRO A 285 -4.49 -12.09 15.04
C PRO A 285 -5.70 -12.41 15.93
N PRO A 286 -6.89 -12.61 15.34
CA PRO A 286 -8.07 -13.06 16.06
C PRO A 286 -7.83 -14.46 16.66
N VAL A 287 -8.45 -14.73 17.81
CA VAL A 287 -8.38 -16.04 18.47
C VAL A 287 -9.36 -16.99 17.77
N THR A 288 -8.83 -17.97 17.06
CA THR A 288 -9.61 -18.94 16.27
C THR A 288 -8.95 -20.31 16.26
N SER A 289 -9.74 -21.39 16.26
CA SER A 289 -9.25 -22.77 16.12
C SER A 289 -8.71 -23.07 14.73
N TYR A 290 -9.13 -22.31 13.72
CA TYR A 290 -8.76 -22.47 12.31
C TYR A 290 -7.34 -22.00 11.98
N VAL A 291 -6.59 -21.59 12.99
CA VAL A 291 -5.12 -21.49 12.89
C VAL A 291 -4.53 -22.89 12.75
N GLN A 292 -5.12 -23.91 13.37
CA GLN A 292 -4.63 -25.27 13.27
C GLN A 292 -4.87 -25.83 11.86
N PRO A 293 -3.82 -26.32 11.18
CA PRO A 293 -3.95 -26.87 9.84
C PRO A 293 -4.52 -28.28 9.87
N SER A 294 -5.24 -28.65 8.82
CA SER A 294 -5.70 -30.03 8.56
C SER A 294 -5.13 -30.62 7.27
N CYS A 295 -4.26 -29.88 6.58
CA CYS A 295 -3.49 -30.39 5.45
C CYS A 295 -2.07 -29.83 5.38
N ASN A 296 -1.25 -30.48 4.56
CA ASN A 296 0.11 -30.07 4.26
C ASN A 296 0.21 -29.53 2.83
N LEU A 297 1.07 -28.53 2.68
CA LEU A 297 1.55 -28.00 1.42
C LEU A 297 2.66 -28.89 0.84
N PRO A 298 2.88 -28.84 -0.48
CA PRO A 298 4.00 -29.51 -1.12
C PRO A 298 5.37 -29.07 -0.55
N THR A 299 6.24 -30.03 -0.25
CA THR A 299 7.57 -29.78 0.34
C THR A 299 8.50 -29.01 -0.59
N ASN A 300 8.27 -29.04 -1.91
CA ASN A 300 9.03 -28.24 -2.87
C ASN A 300 8.73 -26.73 -2.81
N LEU A 301 7.72 -26.32 -2.04
CA LEU A 301 7.37 -24.92 -1.86
C LEU A 301 7.91 -24.33 -0.56
N THR A 302 8.45 -25.15 0.34
CA THR A 302 8.92 -24.66 1.64
C THR A 302 10.12 -23.74 1.47
N GLY A 303 10.08 -22.58 2.12
CA GLY A 303 11.16 -21.60 2.06
C GLY A 303 10.66 -20.17 2.12
N THR A 304 11.59 -19.26 1.89
CA THR A 304 11.36 -17.83 1.82
C THR A 304 11.24 -17.39 0.37
N TRP A 305 10.20 -16.64 0.08
CA TRP A 305 9.79 -16.22 -1.24
C TRP A 305 9.51 -14.72 -1.25
N TYR A 306 9.55 -14.14 -2.43
CA TYR A 306 9.26 -12.75 -2.70
C TYR A 306 8.11 -12.65 -3.70
N HIS A 307 7.09 -11.89 -3.36
CA HIS A 307 5.94 -11.68 -4.23
C HIS A 307 6.02 -10.30 -4.89
N VAL A 308 6.02 -10.29 -6.23
CA VAL A 308 6.01 -9.05 -7.01
C VAL A 308 4.58 -8.64 -7.34
N GLY A 309 3.93 -8.01 -6.36
CA GLY A 309 2.57 -7.49 -6.45
C GLY A 309 2.52 -6.01 -6.84
N GLU A 310 1.44 -5.36 -6.43
CA GLU A 310 1.37 -3.89 -6.35
C GLU A 310 2.27 -3.37 -5.21
N TYR A 311 2.36 -4.15 -4.15
CA TYR A 311 3.20 -3.94 -2.99
C TYR A 311 4.21 -5.08 -2.87
N ASP A 312 5.42 -4.73 -2.48
CA ASP A 312 6.47 -5.71 -2.22
C ASP A 312 6.12 -6.50 -0.96
N SER A 313 6.12 -7.83 -1.08
CA SER A 313 5.74 -8.72 0.02
C SER A 313 6.74 -9.84 0.19
N ASP A 314 7.21 -10.01 1.42
CA ASP A 314 7.97 -11.18 1.83
C ASP A 314 7.01 -12.31 2.20
N VAL A 315 7.25 -13.49 1.65
CA VAL A 315 6.36 -14.64 1.80
C VAL A 315 7.15 -15.80 2.38
N VAL A 316 6.72 -16.33 3.52
CA VAL A 316 7.32 -17.52 4.14
C VAL A 316 6.35 -18.67 4.03
N ILE A 317 6.75 -19.73 3.33
CA ILE A 317 5.97 -20.94 3.17
C ILE A 317 6.60 -22.02 4.03
N ASN A 318 5.81 -22.54 4.97
CA ASN A 318 6.12 -23.73 5.75
C ASN A 318 5.28 -24.91 5.24
N ASP A 319 5.44 -26.10 5.82
CA ASP A 319 4.69 -27.30 5.42
C ASP A 319 3.17 -27.16 5.57
N THR A 320 2.67 -26.23 6.39
CA THR A 320 1.23 -26.11 6.65
C THR A 320 0.69 -24.69 6.58
N HIS A 321 1.58 -23.68 6.58
CA HIS A 321 1.22 -22.28 6.65
C HIS A 321 1.92 -21.48 5.56
N ILE A 322 1.24 -20.45 5.06
CA ILE A 322 1.83 -19.40 4.24
C ILE A 322 1.68 -18.09 5.00
N TYR A 323 2.78 -17.38 5.17
CA TYR A 323 2.84 -16.10 5.84
C TYR A 323 3.23 -15.01 4.84
N PHE A 324 2.40 -13.99 4.70
CA PHE A 324 2.69 -12.81 3.89
C PHE A 324 2.96 -11.62 4.81
N LYS A 325 4.06 -10.92 4.56
CA LYS A 325 4.38 -9.61 5.14
C LYS A 325 4.45 -8.60 4.01
N THR A 326 3.38 -7.84 3.83
CA THR A 326 3.24 -6.87 2.74
C THR A 326 3.57 -5.47 3.23
N LYS A 327 4.43 -4.76 2.51
CA LYS A 327 4.79 -3.37 2.82
C LYS A 327 3.81 -2.42 2.11
N PHE A 328 2.95 -1.73 2.85
CA PHE A 328 2.02 -0.76 2.28
C PHE A 328 2.66 0.61 2.09
N ASP A 329 3.34 1.10 3.13
CA ASP A 329 4.03 2.39 3.17
C ASP A 329 5.48 2.18 3.68
N GLU A 330 6.27 3.25 3.79
CA GLU A 330 7.66 3.16 4.29
C GLU A 330 7.76 2.52 5.68
N PHE A 331 6.74 2.72 6.53
CA PHE A 331 6.73 2.29 7.93
C PHE A 331 5.60 1.32 8.31
N SER A 332 4.70 0.99 7.38
CA SER A 332 3.49 0.20 7.69
C SER A 332 3.51 -1.14 6.97
N TYR A 333 3.31 -2.22 7.72
CA TYR A 333 3.24 -3.58 7.20
C TYR A 333 1.91 -4.23 7.54
N GLU A 334 1.34 -4.98 6.60
CA GLU A 334 0.23 -5.89 6.86
C GLU A 334 0.73 -7.32 6.85
N GLU A 335 0.36 -8.04 7.91
CA GLU A 335 0.72 -9.42 8.12
C GLU A 335 -0.52 -10.29 7.88
N GLN A 336 -0.39 -11.29 7.01
CA GLN A 336 -1.46 -12.23 6.69
C GLN A 336 -0.95 -13.66 6.85
N TYR A 337 -1.68 -14.46 7.61
CA TYR A 337 -1.43 -15.88 7.80
C TYR A 337 -2.48 -16.69 7.05
N PHE A 338 -2.02 -17.71 6.34
CA PHE A 338 -2.86 -18.67 5.65
C PHE A 338 -2.57 -20.05 6.23
N SER A 339 -3.59 -20.72 6.74
CA SER A 339 -3.50 -22.08 7.29
C SER A 339 -4.24 -23.08 6.40
N CYS A 340 -3.58 -24.18 6.04
CA CYS A 340 -4.14 -25.19 5.13
C CYS A 340 -5.26 -25.99 5.80
N GLN A 341 -6.46 -25.93 5.22
CA GLN A 341 -7.63 -26.68 5.72
C GLN A 341 -7.96 -27.90 4.87
N GLN A 342 -7.98 -27.78 3.54
CA GLN A 342 -8.26 -28.91 2.66
C GLN A 342 -7.54 -28.76 1.32
N THR A 343 -7.21 -29.87 0.65
CA THR A 343 -6.53 -29.85 -0.65
C THR A 343 -7.24 -30.75 -1.67
N LEU A 344 -7.13 -30.39 -2.95
CA LEU A 344 -7.48 -31.23 -4.08
C LEU A 344 -6.64 -30.85 -5.30
N GLY A 345 -5.71 -31.73 -5.69
CA GLY A 345 -4.82 -31.48 -6.82
C GLY A 345 -3.92 -30.26 -6.57
N THR A 346 -4.09 -29.22 -7.39
CA THR A 346 -3.32 -27.96 -7.28
C THR A 346 -4.02 -26.90 -6.42
N ARG A 347 -5.24 -27.19 -5.94
CA ARG A 347 -6.08 -26.26 -5.16
C ARG A 347 -6.04 -26.56 -3.67
N TYR A 348 -5.92 -25.51 -2.88
CA TYR A 348 -5.80 -25.55 -1.42
C TYR A 348 -6.78 -24.56 -0.82
N LEU A 349 -7.72 -25.05 -0.03
CA LEU A 349 -8.55 -24.21 0.82
C LEU A 349 -7.73 -23.77 2.03
N MET A 350 -7.56 -22.47 2.15
CA MET A 350 -6.78 -21.82 3.18
C MET A 350 -7.68 -20.94 4.04
N THR A 351 -7.49 -20.97 5.36
CA THR A 351 -8.04 -19.95 6.23
C THR A 351 -7.11 -18.75 6.20
N LYS A 352 -7.61 -17.61 5.73
CA LYS A 352 -6.94 -16.31 5.74
C LYS A 352 -7.22 -15.61 7.06
N ILE A 353 -6.14 -15.26 7.75
CA ILE A 353 -6.14 -14.52 9.01
C ILE A 353 -5.27 -13.29 8.81
N THR A 354 -5.87 -12.12 8.84
CA THR A 354 -5.12 -10.85 8.77
C THR A 354 -4.89 -10.33 10.18
N VAL A 355 -3.64 -10.07 10.54
CA VAL A 355 -3.26 -9.51 11.84
C VAL A 355 -3.88 -8.13 11.99
N GLY A 356 -4.52 -7.88 13.13
CA GLY A 356 -5.22 -6.61 13.36
C GLY A 356 -6.59 -6.54 12.72
N LYS A 357 -7.13 -7.61 12.12
CA LYS A 357 -8.54 -7.70 11.71
C LYS A 357 -9.27 -8.73 12.56
N CYS A 358 -10.59 -8.61 12.62
CA CYS A 358 -11.43 -9.52 13.41
C CYS A 358 -11.94 -10.72 12.63
N GLU A 359 -12.09 -10.53 11.33
CA GLU A 359 -12.70 -11.52 10.46
C GLU A 359 -11.64 -12.52 10.02
N MET A 360 -12.07 -13.77 9.92
CA MET A 360 -11.33 -14.80 9.22
C MET A 360 -12.12 -15.19 7.98
N ASP A 361 -11.39 -15.35 6.88
CA ASP A 361 -11.98 -15.70 5.60
C ASP A 361 -11.44 -17.05 5.14
N PHE A 362 -12.22 -17.78 4.35
CA PHE A 362 -11.73 -18.92 3.60
C PHE A 362 -11.41 -18.48 2.17
N VAL A 363 -10.19 -18.72 1.73
CA VAL A 363 -9.72 -18.42 0.37
C VAL A 363 -9.20 -19.68 -0.28
N CYS A 364 -9.33 -19.78 -1.59
CA CYS A 364 -8.70 -20.88 -2.32
C CYS A 364 -7.39 -20.41 -2.93
N PHE A 365 -6.30 -21.13 -2.64
CA PHE A 365 -5.05 -21.02 -3.36
C PHE A 365 -5.04 -22.05 -4.48
N ASP A 366 -4.63 -21.66 -5.67
CA ASP A 366 -4.28 -22.61 -6.73
C ASP A 366 -2.83 -22.39 -7.11
N ILE A 367 -1.99 -23.38 -6.80
CA ILE A 367 -0.53 -23.27 -6.82
C ILE A 367 0.02 -24.19 -7.91
N LEU A 368 0.83 -23.62 -8.80
CA LEU A 368 1.45 -24.28 -9.93
C LEU A 368 2.96 -23.97 -9.91
N PRO A 369 3.82 -24.92 -9.50
CA PRO A 369 5.27 -24.75 -9.62
C PRO A 369 5.62 -24.66 -11.11
N ARG A 370 6.34 -23.61 -11.51
CA ARG A 370 6.79 -23.41 -12.90
C ARG A 370 8.26 -23.73 -13.06
N HIS A 371 9.09 -23.24 -12.14
CA HIS A 371 10.52 -23.48 -12.08
C HIS A 371 10.92 -23.75 -10.63
N HIS A 372 12.10 -24.31 -10.39
CA HIS A 372 12.71 -24.47 -9.06
C HIS A 372 12.64 -23.20 -8.19
N SER A 373 12.76 -22.02 -8.80
CA SER A 373 12.79 -20.72 -8.12
C SER A 373 11.54 -19.88 -8.38
N ILE A 374 10.55 -20.41 -9.11
CA ILE A 374 9.35 -19.67 -9.53
C ILE A 374 8.12 -20.52 -9.33
N VAL A 375 7.23 -20.03 -8.48
CA VAL A 375 5.95 -20.67 -8.20
C VAL A 375 4.84 -19.73 -8.62
N ARG A 376 3.96 -20.19 -9.48
CA ARG A 376 2.77 -19.44 -9.88
C ARG A 376 1.65 -19.75 -8.93
N PHE A 377 0.88 -18.74 -8.54
CA PHE A 377 -0.28 -18.94 -7.69
C PHE A 377 -1.40 -17.96 -8.04
N ARG A 378 -2.60 -18.27 -7.59
CA ARG A 378 -3.74 -17.36 -7.58
C ARG A 378 -4.54 -17.56 -6.30
N ILE A 379 -5.17 -16.47 -5.86
CA ILE A 379 -5.98 -16.45 -4.65
C ILE A 379 -7.43 -16.16 -5.07
N GLY A 380 -8.35 -17.03 -4.66
CA GLY A 380 -9.77 -16.85 -4.87
C GLY A 380 -10.37 -15.81 -3.91
N LYS A 381 -11.59 -15.38 -4.19
CA LYS A 381 -12.35 -14.46 -3.34
C LYS A 381 -12.49 -15.00 -1.92
N PRO A 382 -12.35 -14.13 -0.90
CA PRO A 382 -12.59 -14.50 0.49
C PRO A 382 -14.07 -14.83 0.70
N ASN A 383 -14.33 -15.99 1.31
CA ASN A 383 -15.66 -16.40 1.74
C ASN A 383 -15.68 -16.48 3.27
N ARG A 384 -16.58 -15.71 3.88
CA ARG A 384 -16.81 -15.75 5.33
C ARG A 384 -17.55 -17.01 5.72
N LEU A 385 -17.32 -17.46 6.95
CA LEU A 385 -18.11 -18.51 7.59
C LEU A 385 -19.22 -17.86 8.40
N THR A 386 -20.48 -18.23 8.15
CA THR A 386 -21.60 -17.79 8.98
C THR A 386 -21.82 -18.78 10.14
N GLN A 387 -22.46 -18.31 11.21
CA GLN A 387 -22.75 -19.15 12.38
C GLN A 387 -23.63 -20.36 12.03
N ASP A 388 -24.54 -20.22 11.08
CA ASP A 388 -25.41 -21.32 10.62
C ASP A 388 -24.62 -22.39 9.86
N GLU A 389 -23.61 -21.99 9.08
CA GLU A 389 -22.76 -22.93 8.33
C GLU A 389 -21.82 -23.70 9.25
N GLU A 390 -21.36 -23.09 10.34
CA GLU A 390 -20.46 -23.74 11.32
C GLU A 390 -21.11 -24.93 12.05
N GLN A 391 -22.45 -24.97 12.14
CA GLN A 391 -23.17 -26.07 12.76
C GLN A 391 -23.22 -27.34 11.89
N ASP A 392 -22.98 -27.20 10.58
CA ASP A 392 -22.92 -28.33 9.66
C ASP A 392 -21.61 -29.10 9.85
N LYS A 393 -21.65 -30.43 9.85
CA LYS A 393 -20.43 -31.26 9.98
C LYS A 393 -19.55 -31.22 8.73
N ASP A 394 -20.14 -31.00 7.56
CA ASP A 394 -19.46 -31.03 6.26
C ASP A 394 -19.19 -29.63 5.68
N TYR A 395 -19.24 -28.59 6.52
CA TYR A 395 -19.07 -27.20 6.08
C TYR A 395 -17.74 -26.95 5.35
N LEU A 396 -16.64 -27.59 5.76
CA LEU A 396 -15.34 -27.46 5.10
C LEU A 396 -15.39 -27.91 3.64
N LEU A 397 -16.06 -29.03 3.35
CA LEU A 397 -16.21 -29.52 1.98
C LEU A 397 -17.09 -28.58 1.14
N LYS A 398 -18.15 -28.03 1.74
CA LYS A 398 -19.01 -27.03 1.09
C LYS A 398 -18.24 -25.74 0.80
N LYS A 399 -17.46 -25.25 1.77
CA LYS A 399 -16.58 -24.08 1.62
C LYS A 399 -15.46 -24.32 0.61
N PHE A 400 -14.91 -25.52 0.55
CA PHE A 400 -13.97 -25.91 -0.50
C PHE A 400 -14.64 -25.78 -1.87
N ARG A 401 -15.80 -26.39 -2.06
CA ARG A 401 -16.53 -26.32 -3.33
C ARG A 401 -16.87 -24.89 -3.72
N GLN A 402 -17.30 -24.05 -2.78
CA GLN A 402 -17.65 -22.65 -3.02
C GLN A 402 -16.41 -21.80 -3.36
N SER A 403 -15.38 -21.85 -2.51
CA SER A 403 -14.19 -20.99 -2.60
C SER A 403 -13.20 -21.42 -3.68
N CYS A 404 -13.16 -22.73 -4.00
CA CYS A 404 -12.30 -23.29 -5.04
C CYS A 404 -13.04 -23.54 -6.37
N THR A 405 -14.23 -22.95 -6.58
CA THR A 405 -14.83 -22.90 -7.91
C THR A 405 -13.98 -22.05 -8.86
N TRP A 406 -14.09 -22.29 -10.16
CA TRP A 406 -13.42 -21.45 -11.15
C TRP A 406 -13.89 -19.97 -11.08
N GLN A 407 -15.16 -19.75 -10.73
CA GLN A 407 -15.77 -18.42 -10.60
C GLN A 407 -15.23 -17.63 -9.41
N ALA A 408 -14.69 -18.30 -8.40
CA ALA A 408 -14.12 -17.65 -7.24
C ALA A 408 -12.81 -16.91 -7.56
N PHE A 409 -12.11 -17.26 -8.65
CA PHE A 409 -10.86 -16.63 -9.06
C PHE A 409 -11.03 -15.39 -9.95
N VAL A 410 -12.26 -15.04 -10.33
CA VAL A 410 -12.54 -13.88 -11.19
C VAL A 410 -13.35 -12.84 -10.41
N LEU A 411 -12.98 -11.55 -10.51
CA LEU A 411 -13.69 -10.45 -9.84
C LEU A 411 -15.07 -10.22 -10.48
N ASN A 412 -15.12 -10.16 -11.81
CA ASN A 412 -16.35 -10.03 -12.60
C ASN A 412 -16.49 -11.19 -13.59
N ARG A 413 -17.71 -11.46 -14.06
CA ARG A 413 -17.96 -12.47 -15.10
C ARG A 413 -17.27 -12.12 -16.43
N ASP A 414 -17.14 -10.83 -16.70
CA ASP A 414 -16.49 -10.28 -17.90
C ASP A 414 -14.98 -10.04 -17.70
N ASP A 415 -14.48 -10.26 -16.48
CA ASP A 415 -13.05 -10.27 -16.18
C ASP A 415 -12.52 -11.68 -16.41
N TYR A 416 -12.39 -12.02 -17.70
CA TYR A 416 -11.77 -13.27 -18.15
C TYR A 416 -10.25 -13.23 -18.05
N ASP A 417 -9.65 -12.15 -17.53
CA ASP A 417 -8.21 -12.04 -17.32
C ASP A 417 -7.81 -12.84 -16.08
N TRP A 418 -7.51 -14.11 -16.34
CA TRP A 418 -6.97 -15.12 -15.43
C TRP A 418 -5.59 -14.71 -14.91
N LYS A 419 -5.56 -13.75 -13.99
CA LYS A 419 -4.35 -13.18 -13.42
C LYS A 419 -3.79 -14.12 -12.36
N TYR A 420 -2.81 -14.91 -12.75
CA TYR A 420 -1.94 -15.53 -11.78
C TYR A 420 -0.81 -14.57 -11.42
N ASP A 421 -0.47 -14.61 -10.15
CA ASP A 421 0.75 -14.00 -9.63
C ASP A 421 1.83 -15.07 -9.50
N TYR A 422 3.05 -14.63 -9.19
CA TYR A 422 4.16 -15.55 -8.97
C TYR A 422 5.01 -15.13 -7.80
N LEU A 423 5.56 -16.13 -7.14
CA LEU A 423 6.54 -16.07 -6.08
C LEU A 423 7.90 -16.38 -6.68
N ILE A 424 8.89 -15.58 -6.29
CA ILE A 424 10.29 -15.76 -6.65
C ILE A 424 11.03 -16.21 -5.39
N PHE A 425 11.86 -17.24 -5.47
CA PHE A 425 12.62 -17.71 -4.31
C PHE A 425 13.58 -16.61 -3.80
N ASN A 426 13.65 -16.39 -2.49
CA ASN A 426 14.45 -15.34 -1.86
C ASN A 426 15.23 -15.91 -0.66
N PRO A 427 16.58 -15.94 -0.67
CA PRO A 427 17.48 -15.38 -1.67
C PRO A 427 17.40 -16.13 -3.02
N PRO A 428 17.57 -15.42 -4.15
CA PRO A 428 17.48 -16.06 -5.46
C PRO A 428 18.64 -17.03 -5.66
N THR A 429 18.32 -18.25 -6.11
CA THR A 429 19.32 -19.22 -6.56
C THR A 429 19.61 -18.98 -8.04
N PRO A 430 20.85 -18.60 -8.42
CA PRO A 430 21.19 -18.38 -9.82
C PRO A 430 21.03 -19.66 -10.64
N ILE A 431 20.41 -19.53 -11.80
CA ILE A 431 20.22 -20.61 -12.76
C ILE A 431 20.89 -20.24 -14.09
N PRO A 432 21.20 -21.20 -14.96
CA PRO A 432 21.68 -20.88 -16.31
C PRO A 432 20.66 -20.03 -17.06
N CYS A 433 21.07 -18.86 -17.57
CA CYS A 433 20.22 -17.96 -18.33
C CYS A 433 19.60 -18.65 -19.57
N PRO A 434 18.35 -18.39 -19.96
CA PRO A 434 17.77 -18.99 -21.15
C PRO A 434 18.43 -18.49 -22.45
N ILE A 435 19.01 -17.28 -22.40
CA ILE A 435 19.70 -16.65 -23.52
C ILE A 435 21.20 -16.64 -23.21
N GLY A 436 21.99 -17.22 -24.10
CA GLY A 436 23.45 -17.22 -24.05
C GLY A 436 24.04 -16.81 -25.40
N GLY A 437 25.27 -16.31 -25.37
CA GLY A 437 25.95 -15.74 -26.53
C GLY A 437 26.43 -14.32 -26.27
N ARG A 438 27.14 -13.77 -27.26
CA ARG A 438 27.58 -12.36 -27.29
C ARG A 438 26.72 -11.60 -28.29
N TYR A 439 26.11 -10.51 -27.84
CA TYR A 439 25.18 -9.71 -28.64
C TYR A 439 25.51 -8.23 -28.58
N ARG A 440 25.34 -7.56 -29.71
CA ARG A 440 25.19 -6.11 -29.77
C ARG A 440 23.72 -5.74 -29.62
N PHE A 441 23.39 -4.72 -28.83
CA PHE A 441 21.97 -4.40 -28.57
C PHE A 441 21.57 -2.96 -28.84
N ILE A 442 20.31 -2.75 -29.25
CA ILE A 442 19.69 -1.44 -29.38
C ILE A 442 18.60 -1.31 -28.31
N GLN A 443 18.58 -0.16 -27.62
CA GLN A 443 17.64 0.12 -26.54
C GLN A 443 16.48 1.00 -27.02
N PHE A 444 15.25 0.61 -26.70
CA PHE A 444 14.05 1.41 -26.91
C PHE A 444 13.27 1.54 -25.59
N GLY A 445 12.51 2.62 -25.43
CA GLY A 445 11.73 2.87 -24.21
C GLY A 445 12.14 4.16 -23.51
N HIS A 446 11.79 4.29 -22.24
CA HIS A 446 11.94 5.53 -21.49
C HIS A 446 13.41 5.83 -21.14
N ASP A 447 13.85 7.08 -21.29
CA ASP A 447 15.27 7.46 -21.17
C ASP A 447 15.87 7.25 -19.77
N ASN A 448 15.04 7.23 -18.72
CA ASN A 448 15.49 6.94 -17.36
C ASN A 448 15.65 5.44 -17.09
N GLU A 449 15.02 4.59 -17.90
CA GLU A 449 15.02 3.14 -17.73
C GLU A 449 16.07 2.45 -18.63
N ARG A 450 16.61 3.15 -19.63
CA ARG A 450 17.71 2.65 -20.46
C ARG A 450 18.96 2.42 -19.63
N TYR A 451 19.68 1.34 -19.94
CA TYR A 451 21.00 1.11 -19.39
C TYR A 451 21.94 2.23 -19.79
N LYS A 452 22.63 2.75 -18.78
CA LYS A 452 23.67 3.77 -18.87
C LYS A 452 24.91 3.19 -18.19
N THR A 453 26.06 3.76 -18.52
CA THR A 453 27.32 3.40 -17.88
C THR A 453 27.26 3.60 -16.37
N ARG A 454 27.64 2.57 -15.60
CA ARG A 454 27.57 2.57 -14.13
C ARG A 454 28.99 2.56 -13.57
N ILE A 455 29.49 3.74 -13.20
CA ILE A 455 30.85 3.87 -12.65
C ILE A 455 30.83 3.55 -11.15
N ARG A 456 31.41 2.39 -10.79
CA ARG A 456 31.54 1.92 -9.41
C ARG A 456 32.79 2.51 -8.74
N GLY A 457 32.80 3.82 -8.50
CA GLY A 457 33.91 4.48 -7.81
C GLY A 457 35.28 4.26 -8.50
N VAL A 458 36.32 3.95 -7.70
CA VAL A 458 37.67 3.68 -8.22
C VAL A 458 37.73 2.24 -8.73
N THR A 459 37.81 2.07 -10.05
CA THR A 459 37.96 0.78 -10.73
C THR A 459 39.41 0.30 -10.71
N ASP A 460 39.65 -1.01 -10.81
CA ASP A 460 41.00 -1.59 -10.80
C ASP A 460 41.81 -1.15 -12.04
N LYS A 461 41.11 -0.86 -13.14
CA LYS A 461 41.67 -0.25 -14.35
C LYS A 461 40.86 0.99 -14.71
N PRO A 462 41.41 2.21 -14.65
CA PRO A 462 40.67 3.40 -15.06
C PRO A 462 40.43 3.37 -16.58
N ARG A 463 39.19 3.62 -17.02
CA ARG A 463 38.79 3.62 -18.45
C ARG A 463 39.72 4.46 -19.35
N VAL A 464 40.32 5.52 -18.82
CA VAL A 464 41.23 6.44 -19.54
C VAL A 464 42.54 5.77 -19.99
N GLN A 465 42.93 4.63 -19.40
CA GLN A 465 44.16 3.92 -19.75
C GLN A 465 43.98 2.87 -20.87
N VAL A 466 42.75 2.62 -21.31
CA VAL A 466 42.45 1.67 -22.39
C VAL A 466 42.34 2.45 -23.71
N ASP A 467 43.14 2.09 -24.72
CA ASP A 467 42.96 2.62 -26.08
C ASP A 467 41.61 2.13 -26.60
N CYS A 468 40.66 3.04 -26.79
CA CYS A 468 39.28 2.75 -27.16
C CYS A 468 39.01 3.21 -28.58
N ARG A 469 39.04 2.30 -29.55
CA ARG A 469 38.78 2.64 -30.97
C ARG A 469 37.34 2.37 -31.39
N HIS A 470 36.69 1.42 -30.74
CA HIS A 470 35.31 1.05 -31.01
C HIS A 470 34.51 1.05 -29.72
N ILE A 471 33.37 1.73 -29.76
CA ILE A 471 32.40 1.78 -28.67
C ILE A 471 31.11 1.16 -29.22
N GLU A 472 30.71 0.05 -28.63
CA GLU A 472 29.48 -0.65 -28.98
C GLU A 472 28.72 -1.03 -27.70
N SER A 473 27.43 -1.27 -27.81
CA SER A 473 26.63 -1.84 -26.73
C SER A 473 26.78 -3.35 -26.75
N GLU A 474 27.00 -3.97 -25.58
CA GLU A 474 27.25 -5.40 -25.46
C GLU A 474 26.39 -6.07 -24.39
N ALA A 475 25.67 -7.12 -24.77
CA ALA A 475 25.03 -8.04 -23.84
C ALA A 475 25.67 -9.42 -24.03
N LYS A 476 26.29 -9.96 -22.98
CA LYS A 476 26.97 -11.26 -23.04
C LYS A 476 26.53 -12.20 -21.92
N SER A 477 26.37 -13.48 -22.26
CA SER A 477 26.21 -14.58 -21.30
C SER A 477 26.94 -15.79 -21.84
N CYS A 478 28.19 -15.97 -21.37
CA CYS A 478 29.14 -16.92 -21.92
C CYS A 478 29.32 -18.16 -21.03
N THR A 479 30.07 -19.14 -21.51
CA THR A 479 30.22 -20.48 -20.90
C THR A 479 30.93 -20.48 -19.55
N LYS A 480 31.78 -19.47 -19.26
CA LYS A 480 32.50 -19.33 -17.98
C LYS A 480 31.54 -19.19 -16.80
N ASP A 481 30.49 -18.39 -16.94
CA ASP A 481 29.42 -18.22 -15.95
C ASP A 481 28.07 -18.04 -16.68
N MET A 482 27.40 -19.17 -16.91
CA MET A 482 26.11 -19.18 -17.60
C MET A 482 24.95 -18.64 -16.75
N THR A 483 25.19 -18.31 -15.48
CA THR A 483 24.13 -17.88 -14.54
C THR A 483 23.86 -16.38 -14.58
N LYS A 484 24.69 -15.64 -15.30
CA LYS A 484 24.64 -14.19 -15.40
C LYS A 484 24.55 -13.74 -16.86
N MET A 485 23.93 -12.58 -17.02
CA MET A 485 23.93 -11.79 -18.25
C MET A 485 24.54 -10.44 -17.91
N GLU A 486 25.67 -10.15 -18.53
CA GLU A 486 26.40 -8.89 -18.39
C GLU A 486 25.91 -7.93 -19.47
N ILE A 487 25.58 -6.71 -19.08
CA ILE A 487 25.07 -5.67 -19.97
C ILE A 487 25.92 -4.43 -19.83
N ASP A 488 26.52 -4.03 -20.95
CA ASP A 488 27.34 -2.84 -21.11
C ASP A 488 26.72 -1.92 -22.15
N ALA A 489 26.33 -0.72 -21.71
CA ALA A 489 25.75 0.28 -22.61
C ALA A 489 26.81 0.86 -23.56
N GLU A 490 28.04 1.02 -23.07
CA GLU A 490 29.19 1.54 -23.80
C GLU A 490 30.40 0.64 -23.56
N TYR A 491 30.35 -0.56 -24.13
CA TYR A 491 31.49 -1.47 -24.15
C TYR A 491 32.57 -0.93 -25.06
N CYS A 492 33.79 -0.89 -24.53
CA CYS A 492 34.94 -0.29 -25.16
C CYS A 492 35.97 -1.36 -25.49
N GLU A 493 36.31 -1.47 -26.77
CA GLU A 493 37.31 -2.41 -27.23
C GLU A 493 38.17 -1.87 -28.38
N THR A 494 39.37 -2.43 -28.47
CA THR A 494 40.27 -2.28 -29.59
C THR A 494 40.72 -3.65 -30.04
N VAL A 495 40.40 -3.97 -31.30
CA VAL A 495 40.77 -5.23 -31.94
C VAL A 495 41.86 -5.07 -32.98
N ASP A 496 42.65 -6.13 -33.17
CA ASP A 496 43.61 -6.26 -34.26
C ASP A 496 42.91 -6.52 -35.61
N TYR A 497 43.64 -6.44 -36.73
CA TYR A 497 43.13 -6.79 -38.07
C TYR A 497 42.66 -8.26 -38.18
N ARG A 498 43.04 -9.12 -37.23
CA ARG A 498 42.57 -10.52 -37.10
C ARG A 498 41.37 -10.70 -36.16
N GLY A 499 40.83 -9.62 -35.60
CA GLY A 499 39.73 -9.67 -34.63
C GLY A 499 40.14 -10.17 -33.25
N ARG A 500 41.42 -10.06 -32.88
CA ARG A 500 41.90 -10.38 -31.52
C ARG A 500 41.82 -9.13 -30.64
N PRO A 501 41.33 -9.22 -29.39
CA PRO A 501 41.31 -8.09 -28.48
C PRO A 501 42.75 -7.67 -28.12
N ILE A 502 43.08 -6.39 -28.31
CA ILE A 502 44.38 -5.77 -27.95
C ILE A 502 44.23 -5.00 -26.63
N GLY A 503 43.13 -4.28 -26.49
CA GLY A 503 42.78 -3.52 -25.29
C GLY A 503 41.27 -3.53 -25.11
N GLU A 504 40.82 -4.05 -23.98
CA GLU A 504 39.41 -4.14 -23.62
C GLU A 504 39.21 -3.64 -22.20
N TYR A 505 38.07 -2.98 -21.98
CA TYR A 505 37.59 -2.67 -20.65
C TYR A 505 36.55 -3.72 -20.26
N ASP A 506 36.97 -4.72 -19.48
CA ASP A 506 36.20 -5.94 -19.18
C ASP A 506 35.38 -5.86 -17.87
N GLU A 507 35.19 -4.67 -17.31
CA GLU A 507 34.30 -4.48 -16.16
C GLU A 507 32.89 -4.14 -16.64
N SER A 508 31.97 -5.08 -16.44
CA SER A 508 30.57 -4.89 -16.83
C SER A 508 29.83 -3.87 -15.94
N ASP A 509 29.06 -2.98 -16.55
CA ASP A 509 28.23 -1.97 -15.89
C ASP A 509 27.13 -2.63 -15.06
N HIS A 510 26.34 -3.52 -15.68
CA HIS A 510 25.20 -4.20 -15.07
C HIS A 510 25.36 -5.71 -15.15
N VAL A 511 25.19 -6.38 -14.01
CA VAL A 511 25.29 -7.84 -13.90
C VAL A 511 23.93 -8.40 -13.47
N LEU A 512 23.22 -9.00 -14.43
CA LEU A 512 21.91 -9.59 -14.19
C LEU A 512 22.05 -11.08 -13.91
N LYS A 513 21.72 -11.53 -12.69
CA LYS A 513 21.64 -12.96 -12.37
C LYS A 513 20.31 -13.53 -12.85
N CYS A 514 20.33 -14.61 -13.59
CA CYS A 514 19.10 -15.28 -14.01
C CYS A 514 18.53 -16.13 -12.86
N VAL A 515 17.26 -15.93 -12.52
CA VAL A 515 16.60 -16.58 -11.36
C VAL A 515 15.68 -17.71 -11.78
N GLY A 516 14.95 -17.52 -12.88
CA GLY A 516 13.96 -18.47 -13.38
C GLY A 516 13.40 -18.02 -14.73
N TYR A 517 13.03 -18.98 -15.57
CA TYR A 517 12.33 -18.73 -16.82
C TYR A 517 11.26 -19.80 -17.06
N TRP A 518 10.20 -19.44 -17.78
CA TRP A 518 9.14 -20.39 -18.16
C TRP A 518 8.39 -19.88 -19.39
N MET A 519 7.73 -20.79 -20.10
CA MET A 519 6.83 -20.45 -21.20
C MET A 519 5.36 -20.50 -20.76
N GLU A 520 4.59 -19.51 -21.18
CA GLU A 520 3.15 -19.42 -20.92
C GLU A 520 2.46 -18.63 -22.04
N ASP A 521 1.30 -19.11 -22.51
CA ASP A 521 0.54 -18.48 -23.61
C ASP A 521 1.39 -18.21 -24.85
N LEU A 522 2.31 -19.13 -25.17
CA LEU A 522 3.29 -19.00 -26.25
C LEU A 522 4.31 -17.86 -26.07
N ARG A 523 4.44 -17.33 -24.85
CA ARG A 523 5.41 -16.28 -24.49
C ARG A 523 6.41 -16.80 -23.49
N SER A 524 7.67 -16.42 -23.67
CA SER A 524 8.76 -16.82 -22.77
C SER A 524 9.03 -15.71 -21.77
N TYR A 525 8.99 -16.06 -20.49
CA TYR A 525 9.24 -15.14 -19.37
C TYR A 525 10.57 -15.46 -18.72
N LEU A 526 11.31 -14.44 -18.33
CA LEU A 526 12.58 -14.53 -17.60
C LEU A 526 12.57 -13.54 -16.44
N ILE A 527 12.95 -14.00 -15.26
CA ILE A 527 13.21 -13.16 -14.09
C ILE A 527 14.71 -13.05 -13.89
N THR A 528 15.19 -11.81 -13.79
CA THR A 528 16.57 -11.50 -13.43
C THR A 528 16.64 -10.77 -12.10
N TYR A 529 17.80 -10.85 -11.45
CA TYR A 529 18.13 -10.17 -10.21
C TYR A 529 19.39 -9.30 -10.40
N ASP A 530 19.27 -8.00 -10.17
CA ASP A 530 20.39 -7.04 -10.09
C ASP A 530 20.60 -6.68 -8.61
N ASP A 531 21.79 -6.95 -8.09
CA ASP A 531 22.15 -6.69 -6.68
C ASP A 531 22.21 -5.18 -6.37
N GLU A 532 22.42 -4.34 -7.39
CA GLU A 532 22.73 -2.91 -7.26
C GLU A 532 21.57 -1.99 -7.64
N ASP A 533 20.41 -2.55 -8.03
CA ASP A 533 19.23 -1.78 -8.37
C ASP A 533 18.57 -1.22 -7.09
N ALA A 534 18.37 0.10 -7.05
CA ALA A 534 17.88 0.79 -5.84
C ALA A 534 16.35 0.66 -5.63
N VAL A 535 15.59 0.34 -6.68
CA VAL A 535 14.11 0.35 -6.63
C VAL A 535 13.55 -1.05 -6.43
N SER A 536 13.96 -2.00 -7.27
CA SER A 536 13.57 -3.39 -7.16
C SER A 536 14.66 -4.27 -7.73
N ASN A 537 15.24 -5.13 -6.91
CA ASN A 537 16.32 -6.02 -7.35
C ASN A 537 15.84 -7.01 -8.43
N PHE A 538 14.55 -7.36 -8.45
CA PHE A 538 13.97 -8.26 -9.45
C PHE A 538 13.41 -7.52 -10.66
N ARG A 539 13.72 -7.99 -11.86
CA ARG A 539 13.16 -7.51 -13.13
C ARG A 539 12.54 -8.67 -13.92
N CYS A 540 11.39 -8.41 -14.53
CA CYS A 540 10.72 -9.38 -15.39
C CYS A 540 10.90 -9.03 -16.86
N TRP A 541 11.22 -10.04 -17.66
CA TRP A 541 11.47 -9.94 -19.09
C TRP A 541 10.55 -10.87 -19.85
N VAL A 542 10.03 -10.40 -20.99
CA VAL A 542 9.42 -11.23 -22.02
C VAL A 542 10.39 -11.30 -23.18
N TYR A 543 10.79 -12.50 -23.58
CA TYR A 543 11.81 -12.68 -24.62
C TYR A 543 11.34 -13.61 -25.73
N GLU A 544 11.84 -13.34 -26.92
CA GLU A 544 11.53 -14.08 -28.13
C GLU A 544 12.72 -14.06 -29.08
N ARG A 545 12.90 -15.16 -29.81
CA ARG A 545 13.91 -15.26 -30.86
C ARG A 545 13.25 -15.04 -32.21
N ILE A 546 13.66 -13.99 -32.93
CA ILE A 546 13.11 -13.64 -34.24
C ILE A 546 13.78 -14.47 -35.33
N THR A 547 15.11 -14.49 -35.32
CA THR A 547 15.93 -15.20 -36.31
C THR A 547 17.00 -16.04 -35.60
N TRP A 548 17.86 -16.73 -36.35
CA TRP A 548 18.98 -17.44 -35.74
C TRP A 548 19.93 -16.49 -35.02
N THR A 549 20.10 -15.26 -35.49
CA THR A 549 21.09 -14.31 -34.96
C THR A 549 20.46 -13.20 -34.11
N GLU A 550 19.13 -13.13 -34.01
CA GLU A 550 18.43 -12.01 -33.38
C GLU A 550 17.46 -12.44 -32.28
N VAL A 551 17.59 -11.78 -31.13
CA VAL A 551 16.75 -11.98 -29.93
C VAL A 551 16.23 -10.64 -29.46
N ILE A 552 14.94 -10.59 -29.14
CA ILE A 552 14.30 -9.41 -28.56
C ILE A 552 13.88 -9.70 -27.13
N LEU A 553 14.02 -8.69 -26.27
CA LEU A 553 13.55 -8.73 -24.90
C LEU A 553 12.80 -7.45 -24.57
N SER A 554 11.73 -7.59 -23.81
CA SER A 554 10.97 -6.48 -23.25
C SER A 554 10.96 -6.59 -21.74
N ARG A 555 11.32 -5.52 -21.03
CA ARG A 555 11.41 -5.43 -19.57
C ARG A 555 10.17 -4.77 -18.98
N GLY A 556 9.57 -5.39 -17.96
CA GLY A 556 8.53 -4.76 -17.16
C GLY A 556 9.06 -3.58 -16.33
N VAL A 557 8.16 -2.72 -15.84
CA VAL A 557 8.55 -1.60 -14.95
C VAL A 557 9.05 -2.08 -13.58
N ARG A 558 8.54 -3.20 -13.09
CA ARG A 558 8.97 -3.85 -11.85
C ARG A 558 9.33 -5.31 -12.14
N GLY A 559 9.59 -6.12 -11.11
CA GLY A 559 9.73 -7.57 -11.24
C GLY A 559 8.45 -8.32 -11.69
N LYS A 560 7.40 -7.62 -12.16
CA LYS A 560 6.13 -8.15 -12.67
C LYS A 560 5.93 -7.85 -14.15
N CYS A 561 5.82 -8.87 -14.99
CA CYS A 561 5.40 -8.70 -16.39
C CYS A 561 3.87 -8.55 -16.48
N LYS A 562 3.39 -7.61 -17.28
CA LYS A 562 1.95 -7.51 -17.58
C LYS A 562 1.54 -8.56 -18.62
N ARG A 563 0.27 -8.96 -18.62
CA ARG A 563 -0.29 -9.86 -19.64
C ARG A 563 -0.34 -9.22 -21.03
N SER A 564 -0.50 -7.90 -21.13
CA SER A 564 -0.44 -7.15 -22.41
C SER A 564 0.97 -7.12 -23.01
N GLN A 565 2.01 -7.25 -22.17
CA GLN A 565 3.39 -7.15 -22.58
C GLN A 565 3.78 -8.29 -23.53
N THR A 566 4.42 -7.91 -24.64
CA THR A 566 5.05 -8.81 -25.60
C THR A 566 6.54 -8.53 -25.69
N ALA A 567 7.32 -9.41 -26.32
CA ALA A 567 8.75 -9.16 -26.53
C ALA A 567 9.01 -7.92 -27.42
N HIS A 568 8.04 -7.54 -28.26
CA HIS A 568 8.11 -6.35 -29.13
C HIS A 568 7.68 -5.05 -28.45
N SER A 569 6.97 -5.14 -27.32
CA SER A 569 6.46 -3.96 -26.61
C SER A 569 7.62 -3.11 -26.09
N SER A 570 7.56 -1.79 -26.33
CA SER A 570 8.53 -0.79 -25.85
C SER A 570 7.89 0.39 -25.14
N GLU A 571 6.55 0.47 -25.13
CA GLU A 571 5.81 1.61 -24.59
C GLU A 571 5.34 1.37 -23.14
N ALA A 572 5.21 2.46 -22.37
CA ALA A 572 4.72 2.40 -21.00
C ALA A 572 3.23 2.02 -20.89
N SER A 573 2.45 2.25 -21.96
CA SER A 573 1.05 1.83 -22.10
C SER A 573 0.90 0.31 -21.86
N ASP A 574 1.82 -0.47 -22.43
CA ASP A 574 1.89 -1.93 -22.30
C ASP A 574 2.46 -2.38 -20.94
N GLY A 575 2.92 -1.45 -20.10
CA GLY A 575 3.59 -1.73 -18.82
C GLY A 575 5.08 -2.07 -18.95
N VAL A 576 5.70 -1.66 -20.06
CA VAL A 576 7.12 -1.88 -20.35
C VAL A 576 7.95 -0.66 -19.99
N SER A 577 9.15 -0.90 -19.48
CA SER A 577 10.16 0.13 -19.21
C SER A 577 11.22 0.23 -20.33
N LEU A 578 11.68 -0.92 -20.84
CA LEU A 578 12.80 -1.03 -21.76
C LEU A 578 12.58 -2.19 -22.75
N LYS A 579 12.88 -2.00 -24.03
CA LYS A 579 13.01 -3.07 -25.02
C LYS A 579 14.46 -3.13 -25.48
N LEU A 580 15.03 -4.34 -25.53
CA LEU A 580 16.33 -4.64 -26.10
C LEU A 580 16.15 -5.44 -27.38
N GLU A 581 16.79 -4.99 -28.44
CA GLU A 581 16.90 -5.72 -29.70
C GLU A 581 18.37 -6.13 -29.86
N MET A 582 18.62 -7.44 -29.76
CA MET A 582 19.96 -8.00 -29.65
C MET A 582 20.31 -8.75 -30.93
N HIS A 583 21.43 -8.39 -31.55
CA HIS A 583 22.00 -9.02 -32.74
C HIS A 583 23.30 -9.72 -32.36
N GLU A 584 23.47 -10.96 -32.76
CA GLU A 584 24.67 -11.75 -32.49
C GLU A 584 25.93 -11.02 -32.99
N SER A 585 26.94 -10.95 -32.13
CA SER A 585 28.22 -10.30 -32.39
C SER A 585 29.42 -11.16 -31.99
N GLU A 586 29.22 -12.48 -31.83
CA GLU A 586 30.30 -13.42 -31.50
C GLU A 586 31.37 -13.47 -32.60
N ARG A 587 32.64 -13.37 -32.20
CA ARG A 587 33.81 -13.52 -33.07
C ARG A 587 34.51 -14.84 -32.81
N LEU A 588 35.36 -15.23 -33.76
CA LEU A 588 36.12 -16.49 -33.71
C LEU A 588 36.92 -16.71 -32.41
N TYR A 589 37.33 -15.64 -31.72
CA TYR A 589 38.18 -15.72 -30.51
C TYR A 589 37.42 -15.49 -29.19
N ASP A 590 36.12 -15.24 -29.23
CA ASP A 590 35.35 -14.83 -28.04
C ASP A 590 34.85 -16.03 -27.20
N ASP A 591 34.76 -17.22 -27.80
CA ASP A 591 34.32 -18.47 -27.16
C ASP A 591 33.01 -18.33 -26.34
N CYS A 592 31.98 -17.79 -26.99
CA CYS A 592 30.71 -17.46 -26.35
C CYS A 592 29.53 -17.93 -27.23
N PRO A 593 29.33 -19.26 -27.36
CA PRO A 593 28.37 -19.82 -28.29
C PRO A 593 26.93 -19.44 -27.94
N GLN A 594 26.13 -19.27 -28.99
CA GLN A 594 24.72 -18.95 -28.85
C GLN A 594 23.93 -20.07 -28.14
N ARG A 595 23.02 -19.66 -27.24
CA ARG A 595 22.08 -20.54 -26.54
C ARG A 595 20.73 -19.86 -26.44
N PHE A 596 19.67 -20.63 -26.68
CA PHE A 596 18.30 -20.15 -26.54
C PHE A 596 17.41 -21.27 -26.02
N ASP A 597 16.76 -21.03 -24.90
CA ASP A 597 15.72 -21.90 -24.33
C ASP A 597 14.45 -21.08 -24.13
N PRO A 598 13.33 -21.41 -24.81
CA PRO A 598 12.06 -20.72 -24.62
C PRO A 598 11.35 -21.06 -23.30
N GLY A 599 11.78 -22.10 -22.57
CA GLY A 599 11.20 -22.48 -21.28
C GLY A 599 9.97 -23.39 -21.35
N TYR A 600 9.84 -24.23 -22.39
CA TYR A 600 8.77 -25.25 -22.47
C TYR A 600 8.83 -26.24 -21.29
N ASP A 601 10.04 -26.67 -20.95
CA ASP A 601 10.31 -27.52 -19.79
C ASP A 601 11.57 -26.99 -19.08
N PRO A 602 11.39 -26.16 -18.04
CA PRO A 602 12.51 -25.55 -17.32
C PRO A 602 13.34 -26.55 -16.49
N TYR A 603 12.88 -27.80 -16.36
CA TYR A 603 13.64 -28.86 -15.70
C TYR A 603 14.61 -29.55 -16.67
N LYS A 604 14.45 -29.33 -17.97
CA LYS A 604 15.32 -29.88 -19.00
C LYS A 604 16.55 -28.99 -19.17
N LYS A 605 17.72 -29.61 -19.38
CA LYS A 605 18.95 -28.85 -19.68
C LYS A 605 18.82 -28.17 -21.05
N PRO A 606 19.29 -26.92 -21.18
CA PRO A 606 19.18 -26.18 -22.43
C PRO A 606 20.03 -26.81 -23.53
N MET A 607 19.59 -26.67 -24.77
CA MET A 607 20.33 -27.13 -25.95
C MET A 607 21.37 -26.08 -26.35
N THR A 608 22.63 -26.47 -26.47
CA THR A 608 23.70 -25.64 -27.04
C THR A 608 23.84 -25.91 -28.53
N ILE A 609 23.93 -24.86 -29.34
CA ILE A 609 24.16 -24.99 -30.79
C ILE A 609 25.62 -24.64 -31.06
N TYR A 610 26.36 -25.56 -31.66
CA TYR A 610 27.71 -25.30 -32.15
C TYR A 610 27.63 -25.03 -33.66
N VAL A 611 27.89 -23.78 -34.07
CA VAL A 611 28.05 -23.46 -35.50
C VAL A 611 29.49 -23.81 -35.88
N LEU A 612 29.73 -25.08 -36.23
CA LEU A 612 31.03 -25.52 -36.73
C LEU A 612 31.20 -25.08 -38.19
N ASN A 613 31.73 -23.88 -38.41
CA ASN A 613 32.14 -23.47 -39.74
C ASN A 613 33.55 -24.01 -40.03
N SER A 614 33.64 -25.27 -40.48
CA SER A 614 34.83 -25.77 -41.16
C SER A 614 34.40 -26.44 -42.46
N SER A 615 34.63 -25.73 -43.57
CA SER A 615 34.75 -26.35 -44.88
C SER A 615 35.87 -27.38 -44.78
N PHE A 616 35.54 -28.66 -44.82
CA PHE A 616 36.52 -29.70 -45.11
C PHE A 616 37.11 -29.38 -46.49
N LYS A 617 38.30 -28.77 -46.53
CA LYS A 617 39.15 -28.84 -47.71
C LYS A 617 39.49 -30.31 -47.88
N ASN A 618 38.73 -30.99 -48.74
CA ASN A 618 39.02 -32.35 -49.17
C ASN A 618 40.46 -32.41 -49.72
N THR A 619 41.40 -32.87 -48.91
CA THR A 619 42.76 -33.26 -49.32
C THR A 619 42.76 -34.64 -50.01
N ALA A 620 41.66 -35.03 -50.65
CA ALA A 620 41.55 -36.30 -51.37
C ALA A 620 42.12 -36.25 -52.80
N PHE A 621 42.49 -35.07 -53.31
CA PHE A 621 43.00 -34.94 -54.69
C PHE A 621 44.48 -35.33 -54.86
N SER A 622 45.27 -35.45 -53.79
CA SER A 622 46.71 -35.78 -53.91
C SER A 622 46.97 -37.28 -54.11
N LEU A 623 46.21 -38.16 -53.45
CA LEU A 623 46.43 -39.61 -53.54
C LEU A 623 45.94 -40.20 -54.87
N LEU A 624 44.83 -39.67 -55.41
CA LEU A 624 44.22 -40.16 -56.64
C LEU A 624 45.02 -39.75 -57.89
N VAL A 625 45.67 -38.57 -57.85
CA VAL A 625 46.62 -38.14 -58.89
C VAL A 625 47.90 -38.98 -58.86
N LEU A 626 48.38 -39.38 -57.68
CA LEU A 626 49.55 -40.25 -57.54
C LEU A 626 49.28 -41.67 -58.05
N ILE A 627 48.09 -42.22 -57.79
CA ILE A 627 47.66 -43.54 -58.30
C ILE A 627 47.47 -43.50 -59.82
N MET A 628 46.88 -42.42 -60.36
CA MET A 628 46.71 -42.26 -61.82
C MET A 628 48.05 -42.06 -62.53
N ALA A 629 49.01 -41.36 -61.92
CA ALA A 629 50.37 -41.23 -62.46
C ALA A 629 51.13 -42.57 -62.45
N PHE A 630 50.95 -43.39 -61.41
CA PHE A 630 51.55 -44.72 -61.33
C PHE A 630 50.94 -45.70 -62.34
N ALA A 631 49.63 -45.64 -62.56
CA ALA A 631 48.94 -46.43 -63.58
C ALA A 631 49.34 -46.03 -65.01
N ALA A 632 49.60 -44.74 -65.26
CA ALA A 632 50.10 -44.26 -66.56
C ALA A 632 51.54 -44.72 -66.84
N LEU A 633 52.40 -44.82 -65.83
CA LEU A 633 53.77 -45.34 -65.96
C LEU A 633 53.82 -46.86 -66.20
N LEU A 634 52.85 -47.62 -65.68
CA LEU A 634 52.76 -49.07 -65.90
C LEU A 634 52.27 -49.45 -67.31
N ASN A 635 51.56 -48.55 -68.02
CA ASN A 635 51.08 -48.78 -69.38
C ASN A 635 52.09 -48.42 -70.49
N LEU A 636 53.32 -48.03 -70.15
CA LEU A 636 54.36 -47.67 -71.13
C LEU A 636 55.38 -48.79 -71.39
N ASN A 637 55.19 -49.99 -70.85
CA ASN A 637 56.07 -51.17 -71.05
C ASN A 637 55.30 -52.42 -71.54
N LEU A 638 54.25 -52.23 -72.35
CA LEU A 638 53.58 -53.31 -73.10
C LEU A 638 53.51 -52.96 -74.58
#